data_AF-A0A0S4KGN1-F1
#
_entry.id   AF-A0A0S4KGN1-F1
#
_cell.length_a   1.000
_cell.length_b   1.000
_cell.length_c   1.000
_cell.angle_alpha   90.00
_cell.angle_beta   90.00
_cell.angle_gamma   90.00
#
_symmetry.space_group_name_H-M   'P 1'
#
loop_
_entity.id
_entity.type
_entity.pdbx_description
1 polymer ?
#
loop_
_entity_poly.entity_id
_entity_poly.type
_entity_poly.pdbx_seq_one_letter_code
_entity_poly.pdbx_strand_id
1 'polypeptide(L)'
;MSSANHQQDKLFEEICSQNQSFEHYENMFQAVLMELESDDVLETFRREYDSLHNSFTKCHEGEKRLIKKCTDLASEINSCILKVRSAEELSQGDQATIEQLKKEIVKAKNKIAQSKETEVTLKEKIKQLKVDIKELDKQVDRGAAGIVGHDTTILDLTRVRADLQKEHDTQRSQVIALQHEISYLEGRVSKATDEKNTKESDLRALRDAIELKNTELEQQRDRKHNKERELKTIKEDLGRRNKTISENQQGITILSDEIKKLDEQLARVREEADKVARDYLALTKQLSQAQHDLHDCGETNEQLQKDIHQEAQQLKLKDGEVSGLHREQVKQNKLVEAIEKRNTVLESQRSETEIQRNSLRIEIQQRELDIANLSKQAEGDRKQIEDLARERDILNKNYLKAQSATQRQKDWLAVKENQKRNLEHQIRAFERHTQLQSEMIHQLTKESLAYEQEANDAAIRCSKALDEVKMQEQLTVDEQKKIQDAEGKLKQQQNMLETVLNERNLYAKNYNQLRTEITEMGRRFKIMLNQIKQLKEEIQSKERELVSEEALVNTLTKERKDHEIHIDAMKKKTEKRERTVEAYNVELHKLNQIIADADAEKNRQRRDHVNVMNERDILGTQLIKRNDELAQLYEKIRIQQSMLKKGEAQYNDRLRDIQQLEFRITQLSEELEKMKAFAARIPDLRLHLNKATRELTREQCRVRSLLDEADNPLNVHRLHKLEWSEPQTFELHERVRQLQRELVQRNNEVDEKEQLIADKEKLYVELKSVIARQPGPEVAEQLNVYQDSLQKKSGQMRAMKLSLRHFQEQVEQYKSRYEELSSELDHLTKVFVSKKKGTAKADENQRIINEMLGRPADAPPDAPQESVYVGYTAPPRPQSPSAVDVDGIDPMASLDGTLGGASGAAGLPAGDDEDVDVEVGVDEEPVAGATPGLNDEEPAPQTAPQQRGDVL
;
A
#
# COMPACT_ATOMS: atom_id res chain seq x y z
N MET A 1 -3.51 59.53 29.78
CA MET A 1 -2.26 59.93 29.09
C MET A 1 -1.21 60.48 30.06
N SER A 2 -1.48 61.53 30.86
CA SER A 2 -0.46 62.19 31.71
C SER A 2 0.44 61.28 32.60
N SER A 3 -0.04 60.11 33.03
CA SER A 3 0.77 59.17 33.84
C SER A 3 1.77 58.33 33.04
N ALA A 4 1.64 58.25 31.71
CA ALA A 4 2.54 57.46 30.86
C ALA A 4 3.81 58.25 30.52
N ASN A 5 3.66 59.52 30.09
CA ASN A 5 4.79 60.43 29.89
C ASN A 5 5.68 60.49 31.13
N HIS A 6 5.10 60.65 32.32
CA HIS A 6 5.86 60.79 33.56
C HIS A 6 6.65 59.53 34.01
N GLN A 7 6.46 58.38 33.36
CA GLN A 7 7.40 57.23 33.47
C GLN A 7 8.50 57.26 32.40
N GLN A 8 8.20 57.74 31.19
CA GLN A 8 9.17 57.90 30.10
C GLN A 8 10.16 59.04 30.38
N ASP A 9 9.69 60.16 30.94
CA ASP A 9 10.51 61.30 31.34
C ASP A 9 11.57 60.86 32.37
N LYS A 10 11.18 60.04 33.36
CA LYS A 10 12.08 59.51 34.40
C LYS A 10 13.12 58.54 33.85
N LEU A 11 12.73 57.65 32.93
CA LEU A 11 13.67 56.77 32.23
C LEU A 11 14.69 57.58 31.41
N PHE A 12 14.28 58.72 30.83
CA PHE A 12 15.19 59.60 30.12
C PHE A 12 16.15 60.36 31.07
N GLU A 13 15.68 60.83 32.21
CA GLU A 13 16.53 61.40 33.28
C GLU A 13 17.53 60.37 33.83
N GLU A 14 17.10 59.12 34.02
CA GLU A 14 17.94 58.03 34.51
C GLU A 14 19.07 57.70 33.52
N ILE A 15 18.78 57.60 32.21
CA ILE A 15 19.77 57.45 31.14
C ILE A 15 20.73 58.66 31.10
N CYS A 16 20.20 59.88 31.22
CA CYS A 16 21.03 61.08 31.27
C CYS A 16 21.94 61.13 32.51
N SER A 17 21.57 60.48 33.62
CA SER A 17 22.43 60.33 34.79
C SER A 17 23.53 59.28 34.57
N GLN A 18 23.20 58.13 33.97
CA GLN A 18 24.17 57.07 33.67
C GLN A 18 25.28 57.54 32.73
N ASN A 19 24.96 58.40 31.77
CA ASN A 19 25.91 59.04 30.85
C ASN A 19 26.96 59.95 31.56
N GLN A 20 26.72 60.39 32.81
CA GLN A 20 27.69 61.17 33.61
C GLN A 20 28.75 60.29 34.28
N SER A 21 28.47 58.99 34.43
CA SER A 21 29.40 58.00 35.02
C SER A 21 30.64 57.75 34.14
N PHE A 22 30.61 58.16 32.87
CA PHE A 22 31.66 57.86 31.90
C PHE A 22 33.05 58.34 32.35
N GLU A 23 33.16 59.55 32.92
CA GLU A 23 34.45 60.08 33.40
C GLU A 23 35.06 59.20 34.51
N HIS A 24 34.26 58.52 35.32
CA HIS A 24 34.78 57.59 36.33
C HIS A 24 35.40 56.34 35.69
N TYR A 25 34.71 55.75 34.71
CA TYR A 25 35.20 54.58 33.98
C TYR A 25 36.40 54.91 33.09
N GLU A 26 36.37 56.05 32.40
CA GLU A 26 37.47 56.58 31.58
C GLU A 26 38.78 56.67 32.39
N ASN A 27 38.73 57.28 33.58
CA ASN A 27 39.87 57.36 34.49
C ASN A 27 40.37 55.97 34.96
N MET A 28 39.46 55.00 35.18
CA MET A 28 39.86 53.62 35.53
C MET A 28 40.52 52.89 34.34
N PHE A 29 39.99 53.03 33.12
CA PHE A 29 40.61 52.46 31.92
C PHE A 29 42.02 53.03 31.70
N GLN A 30 42.19 54.36 31.82
CA GLN A 30 43.49 55.01 31.66
C GLN A 30 44.47 54.61 32.76
N ALA A 31 44.04 54.46 34.02
CA ALA A 31 44.89 53.96 35.11
C ALA A 31 45.42 52.54 34.83
N VAL A 32 44.55 51.62 34.39
CA VAL A 32 44.95 50.25 34.02
C VAL A 32 45.87 50.25 32.79
N LEU A 33 45.64 51.12 31.80
CA LEU A 33 46.54 51.27 30.64
C LEU A 33 47.93 51.82 31.00
N MET A 34 48.04 52.61 32.08
CA MET A 34 49.32 53.09 32.62
C MET A 34 50.04 52.03 33.47
N GLU A 35 49.33 51.22 34.25
CA GLU A 35 49.95 50.08 34.95
C GLU A 35 50.50 49.05 33.95
N LEU A 36 49.73 48.74 32.90
CA LEU A 36 50.12 47.86 31.78
C LEU A 36 51.22 48.44 30.87
N GLU A 37 51.63 49.71 31.03
CA GLU A 37 52.78 50.29 30.33
C GLU A 37 54.12 49.87 30.94
N SER A 38 54.12 49.21 32.10
CA SER A 38 55.34 48.83 32.83
C SER A 38 55.81 47.37 32.65
N ASP A 39 55.09 46.55 31.88
CA ASP A 39 55.40 45.12 31.68
C ASP A 39 55.34 44.73 30.18
N ASP A 40 56.51 44.53 29.57
CA ASP A 40 56.67 44.12 28.16
C ASP A 40 55.94 42.81 27.81
N VAL A 41 55.70 41.92 28.78
CA VAL A 41 55.01 40.63 28.54
C VAL A 41 53.52 40.84 28.28
N LEU A 42 52.93 41.92 28.79
CA LEU A 42 51.51 42.23 28.70
C LEU A 42 51.16 43.18 27.54
N GLU A 43 52.12 43.57 26.69
CA GLU A 43 51.91 44.55 25.63
C GLU A 43 50.82 44.14 24.62
N THR A 44 50.63 42.84 24.39
CA THR A 44 49.52 42.30 23.56
C THR A 44 48.16 42.54 24.21
N PHE A 45 48.02 42.23 25.50
CA PHE A 45 46.80 42.49 26.27
C PHE A 45 46.52 44.00 26.39
N ARG A 46 47.58 44.83 26.56
CA ARG A 46 47.48 46.29 26.55
C ARG A 46 46.85 46.80 25.25
N ARG A 47 47.29 46.30 24.09
CA ARG A 47 46.74 46.68 22.77
C ARG A 47 45.28 46.23 22.58
N GLU A 48 44.88 45.07 23.09
CA GLU A 48 43.47 44.63 23.07
C GLU A 48 42.59 45.46 24.02
N TYR A 49 43.09 45.78 25.21
CA TYR A 49 42.40 46.60 26.20
C TYR A 49 42.25 48.06 25.73
N ASP A 50 43.26 48.63 25.07
CA ASP A 50 43.20 49.95 24.41
C ASP A 50 42.22 49.95 23.22
N SER A 51 42.16 48.85 22.45
CA SER A 51 41.14 48.68 21.39
C SER A 51 39.71 48.62 21.94
N LEU A 52 39.51 47.95 23.08
CA LEU A 52 38.23 47.91 23.80
C LEU A 52 37.87 49.30 24.36
N HIS A 53 38.81 49.99 24.97
CA HIS A 53 38.67 51.38 25.46
C HIS A 53 38.26 52.33 24.33
N ASN A 54 39.02 52.35 23.22
CA ASN A 54 38.70 53.09 22.00
C ASN A 54 37.31 52.77 21.41
N SER A 55 36.79 51.56 21.64
CA SER A 55 35.45 51.15 21.21
C SER A 55 34.37 51.65 22.17
N PHE A 56 34.63 51.60 23.49
CA PHE A 56 33.77 52.15 24.54
C PHE A 56 33.59 53.67 24.40
N THR A 57 34.69 54.42 24.20
CA THR A 57 34.65 55.88 23.98
C THR A 57 33.84 56.26 22.74
N LYS A 58 33.95 55.50 21.64
CA LYS A 58 33.14 55.69 20.42
C LYS A 58 31.64 55.42 20.65
N CYS A 59 31.29 54.42 21.48
CA CYS A 59 29.91 54.17 21.87
C CYS A 59 29.34 55.32 22.71
N HIS A 60 30.07 55.79 23.73
CA HIS A 60 29.68 56.94 24.55
C HIS A 60 29.53 58.21 23.70
N GLU A 61 30.43 58.48 22.75
CA GLU A 61 30.25 59.58 21.80
C GLU A 61 28.95 59.46 20.99
N GLY A 62 28.59 58.25 20.55
CA GLY A 62 27.33 57.98 19.85
C GLY A 62 26.11 58.27 20.73
N GLU A 63 26.11 57.77 21.96
CA GLU A 63 25.06 57.98 22.97
C GLU A 63 24.89 59.46 23.33
N LYS A 64 26.00 60.17 23.56
CA LYS A 64 26.04 61.62 23.85
C LYS A 64 25.45 62.46 22.70
N ARG A 65 25.69 62.06 21.44
CA ARG A 65 25.04 62.67 20.26
C ARG A 65 23.54 62.35 20.20
N LEU A 66 23.13 61.14 20.57
CA LEU A 66 21.71 60.74 20.61
C LEU A 66 20.93 61.52 21.68
N ILE A 67 21.45 61.57 22.91
CA ILE A 67 20.83 62.30 24.03
C ILE A 67 20.66 63.77 23.68
N LYS A 68 21.69 64.42 23.10
CA LYS A 68 21.58 65.80 22.63
C LYS A 68 20.48 65.97 21.58
N LYS A 69 20.39 65.06 20.60
CA LYS A 69 19.34 65.11 19.57
C LYS A 69 17.93 64.96 20.17
N CYS A 70 17.78 64.15 21.23
CA CYS A 70 16.53 64.03 21.98
C CYS A 70 16.18 65.31 22.75
N THR A 71 17.15 65.98 23.40
CA THR A 71 16.91 67.26 24.09
C THR A 71 16.57 68.39 23.11
N ASP A 72 17.25 68.43 21.96
CA ASP A 72 17.01 69.43 20.92
C ASP A 72 15.56 69.28 20.39
N LEU A 73 15.14 68.07 20.01
CA LEU A 73 13.77 67.78 19.57
C LEU A 73 12.71 68.06 20.65
N ALA A 74 12.98 67.75 21.91
CA ALA A 74 12.09 68.09 23.02
C ALA A 74 11.89 69.61 23.17
N SER A 75 12.92 70.41 22.90
CA SER A 75 12.81 71.88 22.89
C SER A 75 11.97 72.39 21.70
N GLU A 76 12.12 71.80 20.52
CA GLU A 76 11.35 72.17 19.32
C GLU A 76 9.85 71.84 19.48
N ILE A 77 9.52 70.67 20.05
CA ILE A 77 8.14 70.27 20.34
C ILE A 77 7.48 71.27 21.30
N ASN A 78 8.16 71.64 22.39
CA ASN A 78 7.66 72.64 23.33
C ASN A 78 7.51 74.04 22.69
N SER A 79 8.44 74.42 21.80
CA SER A 79 8.34 75.66 21.01
C SER A 79 7.09 75.67 20.11
N CYS A 80 6.76 74.55 19.48
CA CYS A 80 5.56 74.40 18.65
C CYS A 80 4.28 74.47 19.49
N ILE A 81 4.23 73.81 20.66
CA ILE A 81 3.06 73.84 21.55
C ILE A 81 2.73 75.29 22.00
N LEU A 82 3.76 76.08 22.34
CA LEU A 82 3.59 77.49 22.71
C LEU A 82 3.08 78.35 21.54
N LYS A 83 3.60 78.12 20.32
CA LYS A 83 3.15 78.83 19.11
C LYS A 83 1.69 78.52 18.75
N VAL A 84 1.26 77.26 18.91
CA VAL A 84 -0.13 76.85 18.67
C VAL A 84 -1.09 77.56 19.65
N ARG A 85 -0.77 77.54 20.96
CA ARG A 85 -1.58 78.26 21.97
C ARG A 85 -1.73 79.75 21.68
N SER A 86 -0.64 80.42 21.33
CA SER A 86 -0.67 81.85 20.99
C SER A 86 -1.53 82.15 19.75
N ALA A 87 -1.59 81.24 18.78
CA ALA A 87 -2.47 81.36 17.62
C ALA A 87 -3.96 81.13 17.97
N GLU A 88 -4.27 80.22 18.89
CA GLU A 88 -5.64 79.99 19.38
C GLU A 88 -6.19 81.22 20.14
N GLU A 89 -5.37 81.85 21.00
CA GLU A 89 -5.74 83.05 21.74
C GLU A 89 -6.04 84.24 20.81
N LEU A 90 -5.23 84.46 19.77
CA LEU A 90 -5.47 85.49 18.75
C LEU A 90 -6.77 85.23 17.97
N SER A 91 -7.01 83.97 17.56
CA SER A 91 -8.22 83.57 16.83
C SER A 91 -9.52 83.82 17.62
N GLN A 92 -9.47 83.71 18.96
CA GLN A 92 -10.62 84.05 19.82
C GLN A 92 -10.88 85.56 19.90
N GLY A 93 -9.82 86.39 19.92
CA GLY A 93 -9.94 87.86 19.88
C GLY A 93 -10.55 88.37 18.58
N ASP A 94 -10.13 87.82 17.44
CA ASP A 94 -10.69 88.17 16.12
C ASP A 94 -12.18 87.81 16.03
N GLN A 95 -12.60 86.66 16.57
CA GLN A 95 -14.00 86.25 16.53
C GLN A 95 -14.91 87.23 17.30
N ALA A 96 -14.46 87.73 18.46
CA ALA A 96 -15.22 88.71 19.26
C ALA A 96 -15.36 90.07 18.54
N THR A 97 -14.29 90.58 17.92
CA THR A 97 -14.34 91.85 17.16
C THR A 97 -15.20 91.73 15.89
N ILE A 98 -15.18 90.57 15.22
CA ILE A 98 -16.07 90.27 14.08
C ILE A 98 -17.55 90.34 14.49
N GLU A 99 -17.93 89.88 15.69
CA GLU A 99 -19.32 89.99 16.17
C GLU A 99 -19.75 91.41 16.52
N GLN A 100 -18.83 92.23 17.04
CA GLN A 100 -19.09 93.65 17.26
C GLN A 100 -19.30 94.40 15.93
N LEU A 101 -18.44 94.17 14.93
CA LEU A 101 -18.58 94.73 13.59
C LEU A 101 -19.87 94.25 12.88
N LYS A 102 -20.29 92.99 13.05
CA LYS A 102 -21.59 92.50 12.55
C LYS A 102 -22.77 93.30 13.14
N LYS A 103 -22.75 93.61 14.45
CA LYS A 103 -23.79 94.42 15.11
C LYS A 103 -23.81 95.88 14.58
N GLU A 104 -22.65 96.44 14.25
CA GLU A 104 -22.56 97.78 13.65
C GLU A 104 -23.02 97.81 12.19
N ILE A 105 -22.73 96.79 11.39
CA ILE A 105 -23.24 96.65 10.01
C ILE A 105 -24.77 96.59 9.99
N VAL A 106 -25.41 95.95 10.97
CA VAL A 106 -26.89 95.95 11.11
C VAL A 106 -27.41 97.37 11.42
N LYS A 107 -26.78 98.09 12.36
CA LYS A 107 -27.14 99.49 12.66
C LYS A 107 -26.97 100.40 11.44
N ALA A 108 -25.90 100.21 10.65
CA ALA A 108 -25.64 100.96 9.43
C ALA A 108 -26.68 100.65 8.33
N LYS A 109 -27.04 99.36 8.14
CA LYS A 109 -28.11 98.97 7.19
C LYS A 109 -29.45 99.58 7.53
N ASN A 110 -29.84 99.64 8.81
CA ASN A 110 -31.09 100.27 9.23
C ASN A 110 -31.09 101.79 8.98
N LYS A 111 -29.96 102.48 9.23
CA LYS A 111 -29.81 103.89 8.84
C LYS A 111 -29.87 104.10 7.32
N ILE A 112 -29.33 103.18 6.52
CA ILE A 112 -29.42 103.24 5.05
C ILE A 112 -30.86 102.97 4.56
N ALA A 113 -31.63 102.11 5.23
CA ALA A 113 -33.04 101.90 4.93
C ALA A 113 -33.87 103.18 5.19
N GLN A 114 -33.73 103.78 6.38
CA GLN A 114 -34.36 105.07 6.72
C GLN A 114 -33.93 106.19 5.76
N SER A 115 -32.64 106.25 5.41
CA SER A 115 -32.13 107.21 4.42
C SER A 115 -32.82 107.05 3.06
N LYS A 116 -32.97 105.81 2.56
CA LYS A 116 -33.67 105.54 1.29
C LYS A 116 -35.17 105.86 1.34
N GLU A 117 -35.82 105.68 2.49
CA GLU A 117 -37.22 106.06 2.69
C GLU A 117 -37.38 107.60 2.66
N THR A 118 -36.45 108.34 3.27
CA THR A 118 -36.37 109.80 3.08
C THR A 118 -35.98 110.21 1.65
N GLU A 119 -35.17 109.41 0.95
CA GLU A 119 -34.78 109.66 -0.45
C GLU A 119 -35.98 109.54 -1.41
N VAL A 120 -36.91 108.61 -1.16
CA VAL A 120 -38.16 108.48 -1.92
C VAL A 120 -39.06 109.70 -1.72
N THR A 121 -39.34 110.08 -0.47
CA THR A 121 -40.21 111.24 -0.18
C THR A 121 -39.59 112.58 -0.64
N LEU A 122 -38.25 112.69 -0.64
CA LEU A 122 -37.55 113.82 -1.26
C LEU A 122 -37.61 113.79 -2.80
N LYS A 123 -37.52 112.62 -3.43
CA LYS A 123 -37.71 112.46 -4.89
C LYS A 123 -39.13 112.79 -5.34
N GLU A 124 -40.13 112.60 -4.49
CA GLU A 124 -41.51 113.04 -4.74
C GLU A 124 -41.65 114.57 -4.63
N LYS A 125 -41.10 115.20 -3.58
CA LYS A 125 -41.02 116.67 -3.49
C LYS A 125 -40.25 117.30 -4.66
N ILE A 126 -39.18 116.66 -5.13
CA ILE A 126 -38.42 117.11 -6.32
C ILE A 126 -39.22 116.94 -7.62
N LYS A 127 -40.19 116.01 -7.70
CA LYS A 127 -41.13 115.96 -8.83
C LYS A 127 -42.11 117.13 -8.81
N GLN A 128 -42.63 117.52 -7.64
CA GLN A 128 -43.53 118.67 -7.50
C GLN A 128 -42.81 120.00 -7.81
N LEU A 129 -41.62 120.24 -7.24
CA LEU A 129 -40.82 121.44 -7.56
C LEU A 129 -40.40 121.53 -9.04
N LYS A 130 -40.39 120.40 -9.77
CA LYS A 130 -40.16 120.37 -11.24
C LYS A 130 -41.42 120.58 -12.09
N VAL A 131 -42.60 120.66 -11.47
CA VAL A 131 -43.80 121.24 -12.07
C VAL A 131 -43.76 122.76 -11.86
N ASP A 132 -43.54 123.21 -10.62
CA ASP A 132 -43.54 124.64 -10.25
C ASP A 132 -42.53 125.47 -11.08
N ILE A 133 -41.33 124.93 -11.32
CA ILE A 133 -40.32 125.59 -12.17
C ILE A 133 -40.79 125.76 -13.63
N LYS A 134 -41.66 124.89 -14.15
CA LYS A 134 -42.24 125.03 -15.50
C LYS A 134 -43.41 126.02 -15.58
N GLU A 135 -43.93 126.46 -14.44
CA GLU A 135 -44.97 127.50 -14.33
C GLU A 135 -44.32 128.90 -14.31
N LEU A 136 -43.17 129.04 -13.66
CA LEU A 136 -42.44 130.31 -13.50
C LEU A 136 -41.59 130.73 -14.72
N ASP A 137 -41.13 129.79 -15.55
CA ASP A 137 -40.30 130.03 -16.75
C ASP A 137 -41.04 130.73 -17.92
N LYS A 138 -42.19 131.36 -17.63
CA LYS A 138 -43.08 132.04 -18.58
C LYS A 138 -43.26 133.55 -18.32
N GLN A 139 -42.51 134.16 -17.40
CA GLN A 139 -42.78 135.54 -16.94
C GLN A 139 -41.61 136.56 -16.97
N VAL A 140 -40.41 136.26 -17.51
CA VAL A 140 -39.26 137.19 -17.41
C VAL A 140 -38.58 137.52 -18.76
N ASP A 141 -38.97 138.63 -19.37
CA ASP A 141 -38.34 139.27 -20.56
C ASP A 141 -38.63 140.80 -20.59
N ARG A 142 -37.60 141.71 -20.66
CA ARG A 142 -37.56 143.18 -21.08
C ARG A 142 -36.76 144.21 -20.18
N GLY A 143 -35.82 145.06 -20.72
CA GLY A 143 -35.50 146.48 -20.26
C GLY A 143 -34.02 147.05 -20.04
N ALA A 144 -33.67 148.32 -20.45
CA ALA A 144 -32.37 149.14 -20.24
C ALA A 144 -32.53 150.69 -20.64
N ALA A 145 -31.63 151.75 -20.71
CA ALA A 145 -30.18 152.18 -20.49
C ALA A 145 -29.96 153.79 -20.47
N GLY A 146 -28.73 154.42 -20.49
CA GLY A 146 -28.47 155.94 -20.51
C GLY A 146 -27.00 156.54 -20.74
N ILE A 147 -26.77 157.90 -20.93
CA ILE A 147 -25.51 158.65 -21.43
C ILE A 147 -25.60 160.26 -21.29
N VAL A 148 -24.71 161.32 -21.49
CA VAL A 148 -23.24 161.84 -21.40
C VAL A 148 -23.17 163.44 -21.64
N GLY A 149 -22.03 164.23 -21.54
CA GLY A 149 -21.90 165.75 -21.74
C GLY A 149 -20.49 166.43 -22.04
N HIS A 150 -20.38 167.80 -22.27
CA HIS A 150 -19.21 168.66 -22.81
C HIS A 150 -19.44 170.25 -22.68
N ASP A 151 -18.65 171.36 -22.98
CA ASP A 151 -17.21 171.83 -23.24
C ASP A 151 -17.04 173.44 -23.41
N THR A 152 -15.86 174.06 -23.78
CA THR A 152 -15.56 175.37 -24.56
C THR A 152 -14.89 176.74 -24.06
N THR A 153 -14.55 177.64 -25.04
CA THR A 153 -13.63 178.84 -25.20
C THR A 153 -14.01 180.23 -24.61
N ILE A 154 -13.22 181.35 -24.49
CA ILE A 154 -11.86 181.92 -24.92
C ILE A 154 -11.84 183.07 -26.00
N LEU A 155 -11.55 184.37 -25.65
CA LEU A 155 -10.92 185.47 -26.49
C LEU A 155 -10.69 186.83 -25.75
N ASP A 156 -9.44 187.31 -25.55
CA ASP A 156 -8.96 188.73 -25.75
C ASP A 156 -7.46 188.91 -25.37
N LEU A 157 -6.58 188.76 -26.35
CA LEU A 157 -5.19 188.30 -26.15
C LEU A 157 -4.15 189.33 -25.63
N THR A 158 -4.55 190.56 -25.32
CA THR A 158 -3.65 191.60 -24.77
C THR A 158 -3.74 191.75 -23.26
N ARG A 159 -4.88 191.39 -22.65
CA ARG A 159 -5.02 191.27 -21.19
C ARG A 159 -4.40 189.98 -20.66
N VAL A 160 -4.43 188.94 -21.50
CA VAL A 160 -3.93 187.58 -21.28
C VAL A 160 -2.51 187.53 -20.71
N ARG A 161 -1.56 188.42 -21.07
CA ARG A 161 -0.19 188.37 -20.50
C ARG A 161 -0.08 188.79 -19.03
N ALA A 162 -1.12 189.43 -18.46
CA ALA A 162 -1.19 189.75 -17.04
C ALA A 162 -2.07 188.76 -16.28
N ASP A 163 -3.18 188.32 -16.89
CA ASP A 163 -4.10 187.38 -16.25
C ASP A 163 -3.57 185.92 -16.27
N LEU A 164 -2.79 185.49 -17.29
CA LEU A 164 -2.10 184.19 -17.31
C LEU A 164 -1.22 183.94 -16.08
N GLN A 165 -0.63 184.99 -15.50
CA GLN A 165 0.22 184.86 -14.32
C GLN A 165 -0.60 184.45 -13.09
N LYS A 166 -1.88 184.84 -13.01
CA LYS A 166 -2.83 184.38 -11.97
C LYS A 166 -3.46 183.05 -12.34
N GLU A 167 -3.77 182.87 -13.62
CA GLU A 167 -4.37 181.65 -14.16
C GLU A 167 -3.45 180.43 -13.91
N HIS A 168 -2.15 180.60 -14.11
CA HIS A 168 -1.09 179.64 -13.75
C HIS A 168 -1.18 179.19 -12.28
N ASP A 169 -1.35 180.12 -11.33
CA ASP A 169 -1.37 179.79 -9.90
C ASP A 169 -2.70 179.14 -9.48
N THR A 170 -3.81 179.45 -10.15
CA THR A 170 -5.08 178.71 -10.00
C THR A 170 -5.02 177.30 -10.62
N GLN A 171 -4.39 177.13 -11.78
CA GLN A 171 -4.17 175.81 -12.39
C GLN A 171 -3.22 174.96 -11.53
N ARG A 172 -2.16 175.56 -10.98
CA ARG A 172 -1.21 174.88 -10.09
C ARG A 172 -1.87 174.35 -8.81
N SER A 173 -2.86 175.06 -8.27
CA SER A 173 -3.62 174.60 -7.09
C SER A 173 -4.67 173.52 -7.44
N GLN A 174 -5.28 173.57 -8.62
CA GLN A 174 -6.13 172.47 -9.14
C GLN A 174 -5.32 171.19 -9.41
N VAL A 175 -4.11 171.31 -9.97
CA VAL A 175 -3.19 170.17 -10.19
C VAL A 175 -2.84 169.47 -8.88
N ILE A 176 -2.59 170.21 -7.79
CA ILE A 176 -2.31 169.62 -6.47
C ILE A 176 -3.52 168.86 -5.92
N ALA A 177 -4.74 169.38 -6.11
CA ALA A 177 -5.97 168.69 -5.69
C ALA A 177 -6.16 167.36 -6.46
N LEU A 178 -5.99 167.38 -7.78
CA LEU A 178 -6.07 166.18 -8.62
C LEU A 178 -4.97 165.16 -8.30
N GLN A 179 -3.75 165.61 -7.97
CA GLN A 179 -2.66 164.73 -7.52
C GLN A 179 -3.00 164.00 -6.20
N HIS A 180 -3.68 164.67 -5.26
CA HIS A 180 -4.16 164.02 -4.03
C HIS A 180 -5.29 163.01 -4.30
N GLU A 181 -6.22 163.31 -5.21
CA GLU A 181 -7.30 162.38 -5.56
C GLU A 181 -6.78 161.15 -6.33
N ILE A 182 -5.85 161.34 -7.25
CA ILE A 182 -5.13 160.26 -7.94
C ILE A 182 -4.43 159.36 -6.92
N SER A 183 -3.65 159.92 -5.99
CA SER A 183 -2.93 159.14 -4.96
C SER A 183 -3.89 158.35 -4.04
N TYR A 184 -5.06 158.91 -3.71
CA TYR A 184 -6.09 158.20 -2.97
C TYR A 184 -6.71 157.03 -3.76
N LEU A 185 -6.95 157.23 -5.06
CA LEU A 185 -7.47 156.18 -5.95
C LEU A 185 -6.43 155.08 -6.20
N GLU A 186 -5.16 155.43 -6.42
CA GLU A 186 -4.03 154.49 -6.49
C GLU A 186 -3.92 153.63 -5.23
N GLY A 187 -4.01 154.26 -4.04
CA GLY A 187 -4.01 153.56 -2.76
C GLY A 187 -5.21 152.62 -2.55
N ARG A 188 -6.36 152.92 -3.17
CA ARG A 188 -7.53 152.00 -3.21
C ARG A 188 -7.35 150.88 -4.22
N VAL A 189 -6.79 151.15 -5.39
CA VAL A 189 -6.51 150.16 -6.43
C VAL A 189 -5.48 149.14 -5.92
N SER A 190 -4.39 149.58 -5.27
CA SER A 190 -3.38 148.69 -4.67
C SER A 190 -4.02 147.69 -3.71
N LYS A 191 -4.81 148.17 -2.74
CA LYS A 191 -5.50 147.29 -1.78
C LYS A 191 -6.45 146.31 -2.46
N ALA A 192 -7.20 146.76 -3.47
CA ALA A 192 -8.07 145.87 -4.24
C ALA A 192 -7.27 144.82 -5.06
N THR A 193 -6.08 145.15 -5.56
CA THR A 193 -5.19 144.16 -6.20
C THR A 193 -4.57 143.21 -5.19
N ASP A 194 -4.24 143.65 -3.98
CA ASP A 194 -3.68 142.78 -2.93
C ASP A 194 -4.74 141.80 -2.38
N GLU A 195 -5.97 142.27 -2.16
CA GLU A 195 -7.13 141.43 -1.83
C GLU A 195 -7.51 140.46 -2.96
N LYS A 196 -7.29 140.85 -4.23
CA LYS A 196 -7.47 139.96 -5.37
C LYS A 196 -6.36 138.89 -5.42
N ASN A 197 -5.11 139.28 -5.26
CA ASN A 197 -3.94 138.40 -5.34
C ASN A 197 -3.96 137.34 -4.22
N THR A 198 -4.33 137.73 -3.00
CA THR A 198 -4.54 136.80 -1.88
C THR A 198 -5.66 135.81 -2.16
N LYS A 199 -6.85 136.27 -2.58
CA LYS A 199 -7.96 135.36 -2.96
C LYS A 199 -7.66 134.49 -4.18
N GLU A 200 -6.85 134.95 -5.12
CA GLU A 200 -6.34 134.10 -6.22
C GLU A 200 -5.35 133.04 -5.73
N SER A 201 -4.54 133.34 -4.70
CA SER A 201 -3.67 132.36 -4.03
C SER A 201 -4.50 131.31 -3.29
N ASP A 202 -5.50 131.74 -2.51
CA ASP A 202 -6.42 130.85 -1.79
C ASP A 202 -7.20 129.93 -2.75
N LEU A 203 -7.66 130.47 -3.89
CA LEU A 203 -8.34 129.70 -4.94
C LEU A 203 -7.40 128.74 -5.71
N ARG A 204 -6.08 128.93 -5.67
CA ARG A 204 -5.11 127.93 -6.15
C ARG A 204 -4.92 126.86 -5.09
N ALA A 205 -4.63 127.24 -3.85
CA ALA A 205 -4.49 126.30 -2.73
C ALA A 205 -5.73 125.39 -2.53
N LEU A 206 -6.95 125.92 -2.71
CA LEU A 206 -8.16 125.09 -2.69
C LEU A 206 -8.27 124.13 -3.88
N ARG A 207 -7.83 124.52 -5.09
CA ARG A 207 -7.82 123.62 -6.26
C ARG A 207 -6.79 122.50 -6.06
N ASP A 208 -5.59 122.85 -5.64
CA ASP A 208 -4.51 121.89 -5.37
C ASP A 208 -4.92 120.90 -4.26
N ALA A 209 -5.61 121.38 -3.22
CA ALA A 209 -6.18 120.53 -2.16
C ALA A 209 -7.34 119.65 -2.66
N ILE A 210 -8.15 120.12 -3.61
CA ILE A 210 -9.21 119.32 -4.25
C ILE A 210 -8.62 118.25 -5.16
N GLU A 211 -7.56 118.54 -5.93
CA GLU A 211 -6.86 117.54 -6.75
C GLU A 211 -6.14 116.50 -5.88
N LEU A 212 -5.52 116.91 -4.78
CA LEU A 212 -4.95 115.99 -3.79
C LEU A 212 -6.05 115.08 -3.19
N LYS A 213 -7.21 115.63 -2.83
CA LYS A 213 -8.32 114.83 -2.29
C LYS A 213 -9.00 113.95 -3.34
N ASN A 214 -9.05 114.36 -4.60
CA ASN A 214 -9.54 113.52 -5.70
C ASN A 214 -8.57 112.35 -5.96
N THR A 215 -7.26 112.59 -5.97
CA THR A 215 -6.26 111.52 -6.15
C THR A 215 -6.19 110.57 -4.95
N GLU A 216 -6.36 111.07 -3.71
CA GLU A 216 -6.59 110.22 -2.54
C GLU A 216 -7.86 109.36 -2.67
N LEU A 217 -8.98 109.94 -3.11
CA LEU A 217 -10.24 109.21 -3.30
C LEU A 217 -10.14 108.14 -4.40
N GLU A 218 -9.41 108.41 -5.48
CA GLU A 218 -9.18 107.43 -6.55
C GLU A 218 -8.28 106.28 -6.07
N GLN A 219 -7.19 106.58 -5.34
CA GLN A 219 -6.39 105.54 -4.67
C GLN A 219 -7.21 104.70 -3.68
N GLN A 220 -8.14 105.31 -2.94
CA GLN A 220 -9.02 104.56 -2.02
C GLN A 220 -10.08 103.74 -2.77
N ARG A 221 -10.56 104.20 -3.94
CA ARG A 221 -11.41 103.40 -4.85
C ARG A 221 -10.67 102.20 -5.40
N ASP A 222 -9.42 102.36 -5.85
CA ASP A 222 -8.60 101.25 -6.36
C ASP A 222 -8.23 100.24 -5.26
N ARG A 223 -7.83 100.73 -4.08
CA ARG A 223 -7.61 99.87 -2.90
C ARG A 223 -8.87 99.09 -2.54
N LYS A 224 -10.03 99.76 -2.51
CA LYS A 224 -11.33 99.11 -2.29
C LYS A 224 -11.63 98.08 -3.38
N HIS A 225 -11.47 98.41 -4.66
CA HIS A 225 -11.80 97.52 -5.78
C HIS A 225 -10.91 96.28 -5.80
N ASN A 226 -9.61 96.43 -5.49
CA ASN A 226 -8.70 95.30 -5.33
C ASN A 226 -9.06 94.45 -4.10
N LYS A 227 -9.44 95.06 -2.97
CA LYS A 227 -9.95 94.30 -1.82
C LYS A 227 -11.31 93.64 -2.07
N GLU A 228 -12.17 94.20 -2.91
CA GLU A 228 -13.42 93.56 -3.35
C GLU A 228 -13.16 92.39 -4.32
N ARG A 229 -12.11 92.47 -5.16
CA ARG A 229 -11.61 91.35 -5.98
C ARG A 229 -11.02 90.23 -5.10
N GLU A 230 -10.15 90.56 -4.16
CA GLU A 230 -9.61 89.60 -3.17
C GLU A 230 -10.73 88.94 -2.35
N LEU A 231 -11.70 89.70 -1.87
CA LEU A 231 -12.87 89.16 -1.16
C LEU A 231 -13.76 88.29 -2.06
N LYS A 232 -13.72 88.47 -3.39
CA LYS A 232 -14.43 87.61 -4.35
C LYS A 232 -13.68 86.31 -4.59
N THR A 233 -12.36 86.35 -4.82
CA THR A 233 -11.56 85.12 -4.96
C THR A 233 -11.55 84.31 -3.66
N ILE A 234 -11.38 84.95 -2.50
CA ILE A 234 -11.47 84.27 -1.19
C ILE A 234 -12.85 83.64 -0.97
N LYS A 235 -13.96 84.27 -1.43
CA LYS A 235 -15.29 83.65 -1.37
C LYS A 235 -15.46 82.47 -2.32
N GLU A 236 -14.87 82.54 -3.52
CA GLU A 236 -14.87 81.43 -4.47
C GLU A 236 -14.02 80.26 -3.96
N ASP A 237 -12.87 80.54 -3.34
CA ASP A 237 -12.00 79.55 -2.71
C ASP A 237 -12.61 78.95 -1.43
N LEU A 238 -13.30 79.75 -0.61
CA LEU A 238 -14.13 79.23 0.49
C LEU A 238 -15.31 78.41 -0.02
N GLY A 239 -15.91 78.78 -1.15
CA GLY A 239 -16.95 78.00 -1.81
C GLY A 239 -16.44 76.62 -2.27
N ARG A 240 -15.26 76.59 -2.91
CA ARG A 240 -14.57 75.34 -3.29
C ARG A 240 -14.24 74.51 -2.05
N ARG A 241 -13.57 75.10 -1.05
CA ARG A 241 -13.19 74.43 0.21
C ARG A 241 -14.41 73.88 0.95
N ASN A 242 -15.52 74.62 1.02
CA ASN A 242 -16.75 74.14 1.65
C ASN A 242 -17.38 72.98 0.86
N LYS A 243 -17.29 72.97 -0.47
CA LYS A 243 -17.70 71.81 -1.29
C LYS A 243 -16.81 70.60 -0.99
N THR A 244 -15.49 70.77 -0.97
CA THR A 244 -14.54 69.70 -0.61
C THR A 244 -14.71 69.22 0.83
N ILE A 245 -15.04 70.09 1.78
CA ILE A 245 -15.36 69.73 3.16
C ILE A 245 -16.65 68.92 3.20
N SER A 246 -17.69 69.31 2.45
CA SER A 246 -18.94 68.53 2.35
C SER A 246 -18.74 67.18 1.67
N GLU A 247 -17.89 67.09 0.65
CA GLU A 247 -17.54 65.84 -0.04
C GLU A 247 -16.72 64.93 0.89
N ASN A 248 -15.75 65.48 1.61
CA ASN A 248 -14.98 64.77 2.63
C ASN A 248 -15.86 64.34 3.81
N GLN A 249 -16.84 65.15 4.23
CA GLN A 249 -17.79 64.78 5.28
C GLN A 249 -18.72 63.64 4.84
N GLN A 250 -19.17 63.64 3.59
CA GLN A 250 -19.89 62.49 3.01
C GLN A 250 -19.01 61.24 2.95
N GLY A 251 -17.76 61.37 2.51
CA GLY A 251 -16.77 60.30 2.56
C GLY A 251 -16.53 59.76 3.98
N ILE A 252 -16.40 60.63 4.98
CA ILE A 252 -16.27 60.26 6.39
C ILE A 252 -17.52 59.54 6.90
N THR A 253 -18.74 59.94 6.51
CA THR A 253 -19.95 59.19 6.89
C THR A 253 -20.02 57.81 6.24
N ILE A 254 -19.65 57.68 4.96
CA ILE A 254 -19.60 56.38 4.26
C ILE A 254 -18.56 55.46 4.92
N LEU A 255 -17.33 55.96 5.10
CA LEU A 255 -16.26 55.23 5.79
C LEU A 255 -16.62 54.90 7.25
N SER A 256 -17.36 55.75 7.95
CA SER A 256 -17.84 55.45 9.31
C SER A 256 -18.87 54.32 9.33
N ASP A 257 -19.75 54.25 8.34
CA ASP A 257 -20.73 53.17 8.21
C ASP A 257 -20.11 51.87 7.65
N GLU A 258 -19.01 51.96 6.90
CA GLU A 258 -18.17 50.80 6.53
C GLU A 258 -17.37 50.28 7.72
N ILE A 259 -16.78 51.16 8.54
CA ILE A 259 -16.11 50.79 9.80
C ILE A 259 -17.10 50.07 10.72
N LYS A 260 -18.33 50.57 10.91
CA LYS A 260 -19.36 49.87 11.72
C LYS A 260 -19.68 48.47 11.19
N LYS A 261 -19.79 48.30 9.87
CA LYS A 261 -20.02 46.98 9.24
C LYS A 261 -18.83 46.04 9.43
N LEU A 262 -17.60 46.56 9.37
CA LEU A 262 -16.37 45.81 9.62
C LEU A 262 -16.25 45.44 11.11
N ASP A 263 -16.60 46.33 12.03
CA ASP A 263 -16.67 46.05 13.47
C ASP A 263 -17.74 45.00 13.80
N GLU A 264 -18.92 45.05 13.16
CA GLU A 264 -19.94 43.98 13.27
C GLU A 264 -19.45 42.64 12.72
N GLN A 265 -18.70 42.64 11.61
CA GLN A 265 -18.11 41.42 11.04
C GLN A 265 -16.99 40.88 11.96
N LEU A 266 -16.12 41.74 12.48
CA LEU A 266 -15.08 41.38 13.46
C LEU A 266 -15.68 40.86 14.76
N ALA A 267 -16.83 41.39 15.21
CA ALA A 267 -17.55 40.88 16.37
C ALA A 267 -18.08 39.45 16.12
N ARG A 268 -18.67 39.19 14.95
CA ARG A 268 -19.14 37.84 14.57
C ARG A 268 -17.98 36.85 14.44
N VAL A 269 -16.90 37.23 13.77
CA VAL A 269 -15.68 36.40 13.62
C VAL A 269 -15.02 36.12 14.97
N ARG A 270 -15.04 37.07 15.92
CA ARG A 270 -14.61 36.81 17.31
C ARG A 270 -15.53 35.83 18.02
N GLU A 271 -16.85 35.98 17.92
CA GLU A 271 -17.80 35.06 18.55
C GLU A 271 -17.72 33.64 17.96
N GLU A 272 -17.40 33.51 16.67
CA GLU A 272 -17.08 32.25 16.00
C GLU A 272 -15.72 31.67 16.46
N ALA A 273 -14.68 32.50 16.56
CA ALA A 273 -13.39 32.08 17.11
C ALA A 273 -13.51 31.62 18.58
N ASP A 274 -14.33 32.29 19.39
CA ASP A 274 -14.62 31.92 20.78
C ASP A 274 -15.45 30.63 20.87
N LYS A 275 -16.25 30.28 19.85
CA LYS A 275 -16.90 28.96 19.75
C LYS A 275 -15.86 27.89 19.42
N VAL A 276 -15.09 28.09 18.35
CA VAL A 276 -14.00 27.17 17.93
C VAL A 276 -12.97 26.96 19.04
N ALA A 277 -12.64 27.99 19.84
CA ALA A 277 -11.73 27.86 20.98
C ALA A 277 -12.33 27.01 22.12
N ARG A 278 -13.64 27.11 22.39
CA ARG A 278 -14.34 26.24 23.35
C ARG A 278 -14.43 24.81 22.84
N ASP A 279 -14.74 24.62 21.57
CA ASP A 279 -14.82 23.30 20.93
C ASP A 279 -13.43 22.63 20.91
N TYR A 280 -12.38 23.38 20.59
CA TYR A 280 -10.99 22.92 20.67
C TYR A 280 -10.58 22.54 22.10
N LEU A 281 -10.98 23.31 23.11
CA LEU A 281 -10.67 23.02 24.51
C LEU A 281 -11.46 21.79 25.03
N ALA A 282 -12.70 21.62 24.59
CA ALA A 282 -13.50 20.42 24.86
C ALA A 282 -12.91 19.18 24.16
N LEU A 283 -12.50 19.30 22.90
CA LEU A 283 -11.85 18.23 22.14
C LEU A 283 -10.47 17.89 22.71
N THR A 284 -9.70 18.87 23.18
CA THR A 284 -8.42 18.66 23.88
C THR A 284 -8.65 17.90 25.19
N LYS A 285 -9.72 18.22 25.93
CA LYS A 285 -10.09 17.44 27.12
C LYS A 285 -10.47 16.00 26.75
N GLN A 286 -11.28 15.79 25.72
CA GLN A 286 -11.63 14.45 25.23
C GLN A 286 -10.40 13.66 24.76
N LEU A 287 -9.44 14.32 24.08
CA LEU A 287 -8.17 13.74 23.69
C LEU A 287 -7.35 13.31 24.92
N SER A 288 -7.24 14.17 25.94
CA SER A 288 -6.53 13.81 27.18
C SER A 288 -7.22 12.68 27.96
N GLN A 289 -8.55 12.59 27.89
CA GLN A 289 -9.33 11.50 28.47
C GLN A 289 -9.02 10.19 27.73
N ALA A 290 -9.14 10.19 26.40
CA ALA A 290 -8.83 9.03 25.57
C ALA A 290 -7.35 8.61 25.63
N GLN A 291 -6.42 9.54 25.88
CA GLN A 291 -5.01 9.23 26.14
C GLN A 291 -4.80 8.54 27.49
N HIS A 292 -5.56 8.90 28.53
CA HIS A 292 -5.58 8.18 29.80
C HIS A 292 -6.23 6.80 29.63
N ASP A 293 -7.40 6.72 29.00
CA ASP A 293 -8.08 5.45 28.72
C ASP A 293 -7.19 4.49 27.90
N LEU A 294 -6.42 5.02 26.93
CA LEU A 294 -5.43 4.28 26.14
C LEU A 294 -4.21 3.86 26.97
N HIS A 295 -3.76 4.68 27.93
CA HIS A 295 -2.67 4.34 28.84
C HIS A 295 -3.07 3.20 29.78
N ASP A 296 -4.27 3.25 30.36
CA ASP A 296 -4.84 2.21 31.23
C ASP A 296 -5.10 0.91 30.45
N CYS A 297 -5.57 1.02 29.19
CA CYS A 297 -5.61 -0.11 28.25
C CYS A 297 -4.20 -0.64 27.91
N GLY A 298 -3.20 0.23 27.90
CA GLY A 298 -1.79 -0.13 27.72
C GLY A 298 -1.25 -0.93 28.91
N GLU A 299 -1.42 -0.44 30.14
CA GLU A 299 -1.00 -1.12 31.36
C GLU A 299 -1.70 -2.48 31.53
N THR A 300 -3.01 -2.55 31.29
CA THR A 300 -3.76 -3.80 31.36
C THR A 300 -3.36 -4.80 30.26
N ASN A 301 -3.04 -4.34 29.05
CA ASN A 301 -2.47 -5.17 27.99
C ASN A 301 -1.04 -5.64 28.33
N GLU A 302 -0.21 -4.78 28.93
CA GLU A 302 1.11 -5.18 29.43
C GLU A 302 1.01 -6.23 30.54
N GLN A 303 0.00 -6.11 31.41
CA GLN A 303 -0.27 -7.08 32.47
C GLN A 303 -0.75 -8.41 31.88
N LEU A 304 -1.71 -8.38 30.95
CA LEU A 304 -2.15 -9.57 30.21
C LEU A 304 -1.00 -10.20 29.42
N GLN A 305 -0.06 -9.44 28.87
CA GLN A 305 1.14 -9.99 28.23
C GLN A 305 2.09 -10.68 29.22
N LYS A 306 2.25 -10.15 30.45
CA LYS A 306 3.01 -10.81 31.52
C LYS A 306 2.32 -12.11 31.97
N ASP A 307 0.99 -12.11 32.03
CA ASP A 307 0.20 -13.30 32.41
C ASP A 307 0.19 -14.35 31.30
N ILE A 308 -0.02 -13.96 30.04
CA ILE A 308 0.14 -14.83 28.85
C ILE A 308 1.57 -15.38 28.77
N HIS A 309 2.59 -14.60 29.13
CA HIS A 309 3.97 -15.11 29.15
C HIS A 309 4.19 -16.14 30.28
N GLN A 310 3.57 -15.95 31.44
CA GLN A 310 3.58 -16.94 32.54
C GLN A 310 2.80 -18.20 32.16
N GLU A 311 1.60 -18.10 31.59
CA GLU A 311 0.86 -19.25 31.07
C GLU A 311 1.63 -19.95 29.95
N ALA A 312 2.29 -19.22 29.03
CA ALA A 312 3.13 -19.82 27.99
C ALA A 312 4.38 -20.52 28.55
N GLN A 313 4.92 -20.09 29.70
CA GLN A 313 5.97 -20.82 30.41
C GLN A 313 5.40 -22.08 31.11
N GLN A 314 4.22 -21.99 31.74
CA GLN A 314 3.55 -23.16 32.33
C GLN A 314 3.14 -24.18 31.28
N LEU A 315 2.62 -23.73 30.13
CA LEU A 315 2.35 -24.57 28.95
C LEU A 315 3.63 -25.22 28.45
N LYS A 316 4.76 -24.51 28.29
CA LYS A 316 6.04 -25.15 27.92
C LYS A 316 6.51 -26.20 28.93
N LEU A 317 6.27 -26.01 30.23
CA LEU A 317 6.53 -27.03 31.25
C LEU A 317 5.58 -28.23 31.10
N LYS A 318 4.30 -27.99 30.84
CA LYS A 318 3.29 -29.05 30.61
C LYS A 318 3.47 -29.77 29.27
N ASP A 319 3.90 -29.10 28.21
CA ASP A 319 4.34 -29.68 26.95
C ASP A 319 5.63 -30.48 27.15
N GLY A 320 6.48 -30.08 28.10
CA GLY A 320 7.63 -30.85 28.56
C GLY A 320 7.23 -32.15 29.29
N GLU A 321 6.28 -32.06 30.22
CA GLU A 321 5.69 -33.22 30.92
C GLU A 321 4.95 -34.14 29.93
N VAL A 322 4.11 -33.60 29.04
CA VAL A 322 3.38 -34.32 28.00
C VAL A 322 4.34 -34.90 26.97
N SER A 323 5.45 -34.23 26.62
CA SER A 323 6.53 -34.81 25.81
C SER A 323 7.27 -35.92 26.56
N GLY A 324 7.42 -35.83 27.88
CA GLY A 324 7.95 -36.89 28.73
C GLY A 324 7.05 -38.11 28.72
N LEU A 325 5.78 -37.93 29.08
CA LEU A 325 4.73 -38.94 29.06
C LEU A 325 4.49 -39.50 27.66
N HIS A 326 4.64 -38.72 26.59
CA HIS A 326 4.54 -39.19 25.22
C HIS A 326 5.80 -39.94 24.79
N ARG A 327 7.01 -39.59 25.26
CA ARG A 327 8.22 -40.42 25.09
C ARG A 327 8.09 -41.73 25.86
N GLU A 328 7.43 -41.74 27.01
CA GLU A 328 7.14 -42.95 27.79
C GLU A 328 6.04 -43.78 27.14
N GLN A 329 4.96 -43.15 26.65
CA GLN A 329 3.94 -43.77 25.82
C GLN A 329 4.54 -44.33 24.53
N VAL A 330 5.50 -43.65 23.88
CA VAL A 330 6.19 -44.16 22.69
C VAL A 330 7.19 -45.27 23.06
N LYS A 331 7.78 -45.29 24.26
CA LYS A 331 8.54 -46.45 24.76
C LYS A 331 7.63 -47.64 25.06
N GLN A 332 6.48 -47.42 25.71
CA GLN A 332 5.50 -48.45 26.02
C GLN A 332 4.81 -48.95 24.75
N ASN A 333 4.44 -48.08 23.82
CA ASN A 333 3.94 -48.44 22.50
C ASN A 333 5.01 -49.11 21.66
N LYS A 334 6.31 -48.77 21.79
CA LYS A 334 7.39 -49.57 21.15
C LYS A 334 7.62 -50.90 21.84
N LEU A 335 7.31 -51.04 23.13
CA LEU A 335 7.35 -52.32 23.85
C LEU A 335 6.15 -53.19 23.50
N VAL A 336 4.95 -52.60 23.42
CA VAL A 336 3.72 -53.21 22.92
C VAL A 336 3.88 -53.56 21.46
N GLU A 337 4.28 -52.65 20.57
CA GLU A 337 4.64 -52.96 19.19
C GLU A 337 5.76 -54.01 19.10
N ALA A 338 6.71 -54.09 20.03
CA ALA A 338 7.73 -55.15 20.02
C ALA A 338 7.16 -56.50 20.50
N ILE A 339 6.19 -56.51 21.40
CA ILE A 339 5.46 -57.70 21.85
C ILE A 339 4.43 -58.14 20.81
N GLU A 340 3.77 -57.20 20.15
CA GLU A 340 2.84 -57.39 19.04
C GLU A 340 3.60 -57.80 17.80
N LYS A 341 4.69 -57.14 17.41
CA LYS A 341 5.56 -57.62 16.31
C LYS A 341 6.19 -58.95 16.66
N ARG A 342 6.51 -59.23 17.93
CA ARG A 342 6.94 -60.58 18.35
C ARG A 342 5.80 -61.59 18.33
N ASN A 343 4.57 -61.21 18.62
CA ASN A 343 3.39 -62.08 18.52
C ASN A 343 2.99 -62.29 17.06
N THR A 344 2.97 -61.28 16.21
CA THR A 344 2.75 -61.41 14.76
C THR A 344 3.93 -62.05 14.06
N VAL A 345 5.15 -62.01 14.60
CA VAL A 345 6.28 -62.84 14.11
C VAL A 345 6.23 -64.24 14.68
N LEU A 346 5.65 -64.48 15.87
CA LEU A 346 5.39 -65.85 16.35
C LEU A 346 4.14 -66.46 15.69
N GLU A 347 3.18 -65.66 15.26
CA GLU A 347 1.99 -66.04 14.51
C GLU A 347 2.26 -66.07 13.01
N SER A 348 3.16 -65.23 12.48
CA SER A 348 3.76 -65.44 11.16
C SER A 348 4.63 -66.69 11.24
N GLN A 349 5.64 -66.82 12.08
CA GLN A 349 6.41 -68.08 12.25
C GLN A 349 5.53 -69.30 12.55
N ARG A 350 4.38 -69.18 13.20
CA ARG A 350 3.44 -70.31 13.37
C ARG A 350 2.60 -70.58 12.13
N SER A 351 2.07 -69.56 11.45
CA SER A 351 1.34 -69.73 10.20
C SER A 351 2.27 -70.10 9.04
N GLU A 352 3.48 -69.56 9.00
CA GLU A 352 4.65 -69.95 8.21
C GLU A 352 5.15 -71.34 8.58
N THR A 353 5.19 -71.79 9.84
CA THR A 353 5.52 -73.20 10.12
C THR A 353 4.36 -74.15 9.87
N GLU A 354 3.10 -73.70 9.85
CA GLU A 354 1.98 -74.49 9.34
C GLU A 354 1.89 -74.45 7.80
N ILE A 355 2.22 -73.33 7.16
CA ILE A 355 2.33 -73.17 5.71
C ILE A 355 3.58 -73.88 5.21
N GLN A 356 4.70 -73.88 5.92
CA GLN A 356 5.89 -74.69 5.66
C GLN A 356 5.63 -76.15 6.03
N ARG A 357 4.89 -76.50 7.08
CA ARG A 357 4.51 -77.91 7.29
C ARG A 357 3.60 -78.40 6.16
N ASN A 358 2.70 -77.56 5.66
CA ASN A 358 1.80 -77.90 4.57
C ASN A 358 2.50 -77.81 3.20
N SER A 359 3.43 -76.86 3.01
CA SER A 359 4.26 -76.72 1.82
C SER A 359 5.27 -77.84 1.82
N LEU A 360 6.08 -78.08 2.86
CA LEU A 360 6.89 -79.31 3.02
C LEU A 360 6.09 -80.60 2.87
N ARG A 361 4.76 -80.62 3.04
CA ARG A 361 3.92 -81.79 2.72
C ARG A 361 3.55 -81.87 1.24
N ILE A 362 3.18 -80.74 0.62
CA ILE A 362 2.94 -80.59 -0.83
C ILE A 362 4.24 -80.72 -1.62
N GLU A 363 5.36 -80.27 -1.08
CA GLU A 363 6.74 -80.36 -1.51
C GLU A 363 7.32 -81.73 -1.19
N ILE A 364 6.94 -82.46 -0.13
CA ILE A 364 7.29 -83.88 -0.06
C ILE A 364 6.58 -84.63 -1.20
N GLN A 365 5.30 -84.36 -1.44
CA GLN A 365 4.58 -84.97 -2.57
C GLN A 365 5.09 -84.50 -3.94
N GLN A 366 5.45 -83.23 -4.10
CA GLN A 366 6.07 -82.68 -5.30
C GLN A 366 7.52 -83.13 -5.43
N ARG A 367 8.29 -83.31 -4.36
CA ARG A 367 9.66 -83.88 -4.41
C ARG A 367 9.62 -85.39 -4.60
N GLU A 368 8.57 -86.10 -4.22
CA GLU A 368 8.35 -87.50 -4.61
C GLU A 368 8.01 -87.58 -6.11
N LEU A 369 7.11 -86.71 -6.59
CA LEU A 369 6.79 -86.56 -8.02
C LEU A 369 7.99 -86.06 -8.84
N ASP A 370 8.79 -85.15 -8.28
CA ASP A 370 9.97 -84.55 -8.89
C ASP A 370 11.21 -85.42 -8.72
N ILE A 371 11.29 -86.34 -7.76
CA ILE A 371 12.31 -87.40 -7.78
C ILE A 371 11.97 -88.39 -8.87
N ALA A 372 10.68 -88.70 -9.10
CA ALA A 372 10.27 -89.50 -10.26
C ALA A 372 10.52 -88.76 -11.59
N ASN A 373 10.18 -87.47 -11.69
CA ASN A 373 10.42 -86.66 -12.87
C ASN A 373 11.92 -86.38 -13.07
N LEU A 374 12.68 -86.00 -12.04
CA LEU A 374 14.13 -85.78 -12.10
C LEU A 374 14.93 -87.06 -12.27
N SER A 375 14.43 -88.24 -11.90
CA SER A 375 15.07 -89.50 -12.30
C SER A 375 14.91 -89.71 -13.82
N LYS A 376 13.69 -89.55 -14.32
CA LYS A 376 13.36 -89.64 -15.76
C LYS A 376 13.99 -88.51 -16.60
N GLN A 377 14.17 -87.34 -16.00
CA GLN A 377 14.77 -86.16 -16.61
C GLN A 377 16.29 -86.22 -16.48
N ALA A 378 16.88 -86.71 -15.39
CA ALA A 378 18.31 -87.04 -15.35
C ALA A 378 18.68 -88.14 -16.36
N GLU A 379 17.79 -89.09 -16.66
CA GLU A 379 17.98 -90.03 -17.79
C GLU A 379 17.89 -89.35 -19.17
N GLY A 380 17.25 -88.18 -19.28
CA GLY A 380 17.22 -87.34 -20.47
C GLY A 380 18.43 -86.41 -20.54
N ASP A 381 18.64 -85.61 -19.49
CA ASP A 381 19.72 -84.68 -19.27
C ASP A 381 21.09 -85.37 -19.31
N ARG A 382 21.23 -86.64 -18.87
CA ARG A 382 22.49 -87.38 -19.06
C ARG A 382 22.80 -87.62 -20.54
N LYS A 383 21.79 -87.82 -21.38
CA LYS A 383 21.94 -87.89 -22.84
C LYS A 383 22.18 -86.50 -23.44
N GLN A 384 21.45 -85.48 -22.99
CA GLN A 384 21.68 -84.09 -23.42
C GLN A 384 23.05 -83.56 -22.98
N ILE A 385 23.60 -83.97 -21.84
CA ILE A 385 24.94 -83.64 -21.37
C ILE A 385 26.00 -84.36 -22.22
N GLU A 386 25.76 -85.61 -22.63
CA GLU A 386 26.64 -86.28 -23.59
C GLU A 386 26.62 -85.61 -24.98
N ASP A 387 25.47 -85.14 -25.46
CA ASP A 387 25.37 -84.41 -26.72
C ASP A 387 25.95 -82.98 -26.60
N LEU A 388 25.59 -82.22 -25.56
CA LEU A 388 26.12 -80.89 -25.26
C LEU A 388 27.61 -80.91 -24.90
N ALA A 389 28.17 -81.99 -24.38
CA ALA A 389 29.62 -82.13 -24.22
C ALA A 389 30.33 -82.20 -25.58
N ARG A 390 29.74 -82.92 -26.56
CA ARG A 390 30.25 -82.95 -27.94
C ARG A 390 30.12 -81.58 -28.60
N GLU A 391 28.98 -80.90 -28.43
CA GLU A 391 28.79 -79.53 -28.95
C GLU A 391 29.73 -78.52 -28.27
N ARG A 392 29.91 -78.59 -26.95
CA ARG A 392 30.88 -77.78 -26.19
C ARG A 392 32.30 -77.98 -26.72
N ASP A 393 32.72 -79.21 -26.99
CA ASP A 393 34.09 -79.49 -27.42
C ASP A 393 34.33 -79.06 -28.89
N ILE A 394 33.28 -78.99 -29.70
CA ILE A 394 33.28 -78.35 -31.03
C ILE A 394 33.29 -76.82 -30.89
N LEU A 395 32.44 -76.24 -30.03
CA LEU A 395 32.32 -74.80 -29.79
C LEU A 395 33.59 -74.23 -29.16
N ASN A 396 34.23 -74.91 -28.22
CA ASN A 396 35.50 -74.50 -27.62
C ASN A 396 36.64 -74.49 -28.66
N LYS A 397 36.68 -75.50 -29.56
CA LYS A 397 37.59 -75.50 -30.72
C LYS A 397 37.34 -74.34 -31.69
N ASN A 398 36.11 -73.84 -31.78
CA ASN A 398 35.78 -72.67 -32.61
C ASN A 398 36.04 -71.35 -31.87
N TYR A 399 35.77 -71.28 -30.57
CA TYR A 399 36.06 -70.14 -29.69
C TYR A 399 37.56 -69.87 -29.64
N LEU A 400 38.42 -70.87 -29.44
CA LEU A 400 39.87 -70.70 -29.44
C LEU A 400 40.41 -70.18 -30.79
N LYS A 401 39.77 -70.53 -31.91
CA LYS A 401 40.08 -69.95 -33.24
C LYS A 401 39.59 -68.50 -33.36
N ALA A 402 38.41 -68.18 -32.85
CA ALA A 402 37.89 -66.82 -32.84
C ALA A 402 38.73 -65.90 -31.94
N GLN A 403 39.04 -66.32 -30.70
CA GLN A 403 39.84 -65.58 -29.73
C GLN A 403 41.26 -65.30 -30.27
N SER A 404 41.91 -66.27 -30.91
CA SER A 404 43.23 -66.07 -31.54
C SER A 404 43.19 -65.20 -32.81
N ALA A 405 42.05 -65.07 -33.48
CA ALA A 405 41.84 -64.05 -34.52
C ALA A 405 41.60 -62.66 -33.89
N THR A 406 40.75 -62.56 -32.86
CA THR A 406 40.45 -61.30 -32.16
C THR A 406 41.69 -60.70 -31.51
N GLN A 407 42.58 -61.51 -30.90
CA GLN A 407 43.82 -61.02 -30.33
C GLN A 407 44.71 -60.34 -31.39
N ARG A 408 44.92 -60.98 -32.55
CA ARG A 408 45.68 -60.40 -33.66
C ARG A 408 45.11 -59.06 -34.14
N GLN A 409 43.78 -58.92 -34.12
CA GLN A 409 43.12 -57.67 -34.49
C GLN A 409 43.25 -56.59 -33.40
N LYS A 410 43.29 -56.98 -32.11
CA LYS A 410 43.57 -56.08 -30.99
C LYS A 410 45.02 -55.57 -31.03
N ASP A 411 45.97 -56.46 -31.31
CA ASP A 411 47.39 -56.12 -31.48
C ASP A 411 47.59 -55.15 -32.66
N TRP A 412 46.88 -55.37 -33.78
CA TRP A 412 46.87 -54.48 -34.95
C TRP A 412 46.28 -53.09 -34.64
N LEU A 413 45.20 -53.02 -33.86
CA LEU A 413 44.61 -51.75 -33.44
C LEU A 413 45.54 -50.93 -32.53
N ALA A 414 46.25 -51.57 -31.60
CA ALA A 414 47.23 -50.89 -30.75
C ALA A 414 48.36 -50.22 -31.56
N VAL A 415 48.84 -50.87 -32.63
CA VAL A 415 49.81 -50.28 -33.57
C VAL A 415 49.21 -49.07 -34.29
N LYS A 416 47.92 -49.10 -34.63
CA LYS A 416 47.23 -47.99 -35.32
C LYS A 416 46.95 -46.80 -34.42
N GLU A 417 46.59 -47.00 -33.15
CA GLU A 417 46.49 -45.91 -32.17
C GLU A 417 47.85 -45.21 -31.96
N ASN A 418 48.95 -45.97 -31.92
CA ASN A 418 50.27 -45.37 -31.77
C ASN A 418 50.70 -44.56 -33.01
N GLN A 419 50.31 -45.00 -34.22
CA GLN A 419 50.47 -44.19 -35.43
C GLN A 419 49.61 -42.92 -35.41
N LYS A 420 48.39 -42.97 -34.84
CA LYS A 420 47.53 -41.80 -34.68
C LYS A 420 48.15 -40.74 -33.76
N ARG A 421 48.62 -41.14 -32.56
CA ARG A 421 49.23 -40.22 -31.58
C ARG A 421 50.42 -39.46 -32.16
N ASN A 422 51.28 -40.12 -32.94
CA ASN A 422 52.42 -39.46 -33.61
C ASN A 422 52.00 -38.38 -34.60
N LEU A 423 50.87 -38.53 -35.30
CA LEU A 423 50.35 -37.51 -36.22
C LEU A 423 49.69 -36.34 -35.45
N GLU A 424 48.97 -36.62 -34.37
CA GLU A 424 48.39 -35.58 -33.50
C GLU A 424 49.49 -34.69 -32.87
N HIS A 425 50.65 -35.25 -32.51
CA HIS A 425 51.81 -34.47 -32.06
C HIS A 425 52.44 -33.59 -33.15
N GLN A 426 52.40 -34.00 -34.42
CA GLN A 426 52.92 -33.19 -35.53
C GLN A 426 52.02 -31.98 -35.82
N ILE A 427 50.69 -32.14 -35.73
CA ILE A 427 49.74 -31.04 -35.93
C ILE A 427 49.95 -29.93 -34.88
N ARG A 428 50.03 -30.29 -33.58
CA ARG A 428 50.30 -29.34 -32.47
C ARG A 428 51.69 -28.69 -32.47
N ALA A 429 52.59 -29.14 -33.36
CA ALA A 429 53.88 -28.49 -33.59
C ALA A 429 53.77 -27.40 -34.66
N PHE A 430 52.93 -27.60 -35.70
CA PHE A 430 52.69 -26.59 -36.72
C PHE A 430 51.80 -25.46 -36.23
N GLU A 431 50.76 -25.74 -35.43
CA GLU A 431 49.84 -24.71 -34.89
C GLU A 431 50.58 -23.60 -34.14
N ARG A 432 51.53 -23.94 -33.25
CA ARG A 432 52.39 -22.96 -32.55
C ARG A 432 53.34 -22.20 -33.48
N HIS A 433 53.78 -22.79 -34.59
CA HIS A 433 54.61 -22.10 -35.59
C HIS A 433 53.79 -21.13 -36.46
N THR A 434 52.48 -21.33 -36.62
CA THR A 434 51.63 -20.33 -37.27
C THR A 434 51.46 -19.11 -36.39
N GLN A 435 51.12 -19.31 -35.11
CA GLN A 435 50.99 -18.22 -34.14
C GLN A 435 52.33 -17.44 -34.02
N LEU A 436 53.47 -18.13 -33.83
CA LEU A 436 54.77 -17.90 -34.52
C LEU A 436 55.12 -16.51 -35.09
N GLN A 437 54.36 -16.09 -36.10
CA GLN A 437 54.74 -15.11 -37.11
C GLN A 437 53.89 -13.84 -37.12
N SER A 438 52.72 -13.83 -36.48
CA SER A 438 51.81 -12.68 -36.54
C SER A 438 52.15 -11.59 -35.52
N GLU A 439 52.54 -11.98 -34.32
CA GLU A 439 53.08 -11.08 -33.28
C GLU A 439 54.23 -10.19 -33.81
N MET A 440 55.06 -10.73 -34.71
CA MET A 440 56.15 -10.02 -35.40
C MET A 440 55.64 -8.94 -36.39
N ILE A 441 54.54 -9.20 -37.10
CA ILE A 441 53.97 -8.27 -38.09
C ILE A 441 53.38 -7.03 -37.41
N HIS A 442 52.78 -7.20 -36.23
CA HIS A 442 52.17 -6.10 -35.49
C HIS A 442 53.21 -5.07 -34.99
N GLN A 443 54.43 -5.50 -34.65
CA GLN A 443 55.51 -4.60 -34.21
C GLN A 443 56.03 -3.70 -35.34
N LEU A 444 56.38 -4.29 -36.49
CA LEU A 444 56.94 -3.57 -37.65
C LEU A 444 56.01 -2.47 -38.19
N THR A 445 54.69 -2.68 -38.09
CA THR A 445 53.68 -1.70 -38.55
C THR A 445 53.70 -0.40 -37.72
N LYS A 446 54.19 -0.44 -36.48
CA LYS A 446 54.16 0.68 -35.53
C LYS A 446 55.29 1.69 -35.73
N GLU A 447 56.45 1.24 -36.23
CA GLU A 447 57.64 2.09 -36.37
C GLU A 447 57.56 3.02 -37.61
N SER A 448 56.89 2.58 -38.68
CA SER A 448 56.83 3.31 -39.95
C SER A 448 56.12 4.68 -39.86
N LEU A 449 55.29 4.91 -38.84
CA LEU A 449 54.52 6.16 -38.66
C LEU A 449 55.32 7.30 -37.99
N ALA A 450 56.48 7.00 -37.40
CA ALA A 450 57.26 8.01 -36.65
C ALA A 450 58.05 8.95 -37.59
N TYR A 451 58.55 8.44 -38.72
CA TYR A 451 59.54 9.15 -39.54
C TYR A 451 58.98 10.23 -40.48
N GLU A 452 57.67 10.29 -40.73
CA GLU A 452 57.11 11.32 -41.63
C GLU A 452 57.08 12.73 -41.02
N GLN A 453 57.11 12.88 -39.69
CA GLN A 453 56.88 14.19 -39.04
C GLN A 453 58.11 15.13 -39.03
N GLU A 454 59.35 14.62 -38.99
CA GLU A 454 60.55 15.47 -38.86
C GLU A 454 60.90 16.29 -40.12
N ALA A 455 60.40 15.91 -41.30
CA ALA A 455 60.86 16.49 -42.57
C ALA A 455 60.39 17.94 -42.85
N ASN A 456 59.36 18.43 -42.14
CA ASN A 456 58.59 19.60 -42.57
C ASN A 456 59.15 20.96 -42.10
N ASP A 457 59.85 21.02 -40.96
CA ASP A 457 60.20 22.27 -40.25
C ASP A 457 61.38 23.07 -40.85
N ALA A 458 62.08 22.54 -41.86
CA ALA A 458 63.34 23.11 -42.34
C ALA A 458 63.19 24.37 -43.23
N ALA A 459 62.07 24.57 -43.91
CA ALA A 459 62.01 25.36 -45.16
C ALA A 459 61.99 26.90 -45.01
N ILE A 460 61.68 27.46 -43.83
CA ILE A 460 61.06 28.81 -43.73
C ILE A 460 62.03 30.02 -43.78
N ARG A 461 63.36 29.84 -43.70
CA ARG A 461 64.26 30.91 -43.17
C ARG A 461 64.87 31.94 -44.14
N CYS A 462 64.71 31.85 -45.47
CA CYS A 462 65.68 32.46 -46.42
C CYS A 462 65.38 33.84 -47.08
N SER A 463 64.23 34.51 -46.89
CA SER A 463 63.72 35.45 -47.92
C SER A 463 64.02 36.97 -47.82
N LYS A 464 64.94 37.46 -46.97
CA LYS A 464 64.76 38.79 -46.31
C LYS A 464 65.68 40.00 -46.64
N ALA A 465 66.51 40.04 -47.70
CA ALA A 465 67.64 41.00 -47.76
C ALA A 465 68.05 41.61 -49.14
N LEU A 466 67.29 42.55 -49.75
CA LEU A 466 67.60 42.99 -51.15
C LEU A 466 67.41 44.48 -51.61
N ASP A 467 66.94 45.46 -50.81
CA ASP A 467 66.21 46.63 -51.38
C ASP A 467 66.89 48.05 -51.49
N GLU A 468 68.16 48.30 -51.12
CA GLU A 468 68.62 49.65 -50.66
C GLU A 468 69.13 50.77 -51.65
N VAL A 469 69.27 50.60 -52.97
CA VAL A 469 70.36 51.27 -53.74
C VAL A 469 70.10 52.64 -54.48
N LYS A 470 68.88 53.20 -54.54
CA LYS A 470 68.41 54.07 -55.68
C LYS A 470 68.62 55.62 -55.69
N MET A 471 69.63 56.25 -55.05
CA MET A 471 69.56 57.70 -54.70
C MET A 471 70.79 58.62 -55.02
N GLN A 472 70.85 59.38 -56.15
CA GLN A 472 71.88 60.46 -56.37
C GLN A 472 71.61 61.68 -57.33
N GLU A 473 71.03 61.52 -58.53
CA GLU A 473 71.43 62.27 -59.78
C GLU A 473 71.07 63.79 -59.99
N GLN A 474 71.08 64.69 -58.97
CA GLN A 474 70.18 65.88 -59.01
C GLN A 474 70.72 67.33 -59.24
N LEU A 475 72.01 67.61 -59.49
CA LEU A 475 72.62 68.92 -59.11
C LEU A 475 72.78 70.08 -60.14
N THR A 476 72.55 69.91 -61.45
CA THR A 476 73.22 70.76 -62.47
C THR A 476 72.49 72.04 -62.99
N VAL A 477 71.52 72.61 -62.26
CA VAL A 477 70.47 73.48 -62.89
C VAL A 477 70.64 75.01 -62.74
N ASP A 478 71.49 75.52 -61.84
CA ASP A 478 71.23 76.85 -61.24
C ASP A 478 71.80 78.13 -61.90
N GLU A 479 72.88 78.10 -62.68
CA GLU A 479 73.61 79.35 -63.04
C GLU A 479 72.88 80.28 -64.04
N GLN A 480 71.98 79.76 -64.89
CA GLN A 480 71.37 80.51 -65.99
C GLN A 480 70.51 81.72 -65.56
N LYS A 481 70.13 81.81 -64.28
CA LYS A 481 69.14 82.76 -63.73
C LYS A 481 69.58 84.24 -63.80
N LYS A 482 70.84 84.52 -63.48
CA LYS A 482 71.30 85.82 -62.90
C LYS A 482 71.16 87.06 -63.80
N ILE A 483 70.99 86.89 -65.12
CA ILE A 483 70.95 88.02 -66.08
C ILE A 483 69.52 88.53 -66.30
N GLN A 484 68.50 87.66 -66.26
CA GLN A 484 67.08 88.08 -66.33
C GLN A 484 66.67 88.96 -65.14
N ASP A 485 67.37 88.83 -64.01
CA ASP A 485 67.10 89.56 -62.77
C ASP A 485 67.31 91.08 -62.85
N ALA A 486 67.98 91.61 -63.87
CA ALA A 486 68.30 93.05 -63.95
C ALA A 486 67.12 93.87 -64.51
N GLU A 487 66.66 93.57 -65.72
CA GLU A 487 65.59 94.32 -66.39
C GLU A 487 64.22 94.10 -65.72
N GLY A 488 64.04 92.94 -65.06
CA GLY A 488 62.87 92.67 -64.23
C GLY A 488 62.67 93.72 -63.12
N LYS A 489 63.75 94.25 -62.51
CA LYS A 489 63.66 95.13 -61.34
C LYS A 489 63.00 96.48 -61.61
N LEU A 490 63.20 97.07 -62.78
CA LEU A 490 62.58 98.37 -63.10
C LEU A 490 61.07 98.22 -63.32
N LYS A 491 60.65 97.15 -64.01
CA LYS A 491 59.23 96.84 -64.25
C LYS A 491 58.53 96.32 -62.99
N GLN A 492 59.25 95.60 -62.12
CA GLN A 492 58.80 95.25 -60.78
C GLN A 492 58.44 96.50 -59.96
N GLN A 493 59.29 97.53 -59.94
CA GLN A 493 59.03 98.73 -59.11
C GLN A 493 57.77 99.51 -59.52
N GLN A 494 57.45 99.59 -60.81
CA GLN A 494 56.19 100.20 -61.26
C GLN A 494 54.98 99.33 -60.88
N ASN A 495 55.04 98.03 -61.16
CA ASN A 495 53.99 97.09 -60.76
C ASN A 495 53.76 97.11 -59.24
N MET A 496 54.83 97.14 -58.43
CA MET A 496 54.77 97.14 -56.96
C MET A 496 53.98 98.33 -56.40
N LEU A 497 53.98 99.50 -57.04
CA LEU A 497 53.18 100.63 -56.56
C LEU A 497 51.68 100.38 -56.79
N GLU A 498 51.33 99.81 -57.94
CA GLU A 498 49.94 99.44 -58.24
C GLU A 498 49.47 98.22 -57.45
N THR A 499 50.33 97.21 -57.19
CA THR A 499 49.96 96.11 -56.30
C THR A 499 49.77 96.62 -54.89
N VAL A 500 50.65 97.44 -54.32
CA VAL A 500 50.48 98.00 -52.94
C VAL A 500 49.17 98.80 -52.80
N LEU A 501 48.75 99.55 -53.82
CA LEU A 501 47.45 100.26 -53.79
C LEU A 501 46.25 99.29 -53.86
N ASN A 502 46.33 98.25 -54.68
CA ASN A 502 45.31 97.22 -54.78
C ASN A 502 45.26 96.31 -53.54
N GLU A 503 46.42 95.94 -53.00
CA GLU A 503 46.63 95.24 -51.74
C GLU A 503 46.02 96.01 -50.57
N ARG A 504 46.27 97.33 -50.44
CA ARG A 504 45.63 98.16 -49.41
C ARG A 504 44.11 98.08 -49.47
N ASN A 505 43.53 98.13 -50.68
CA ASN A 505 42.09 98.04 -50.88
C ASN A 505 41.56 96.62 -50.62
N LEU A 506 42.32 95.58 -50.98
CA LEU A 506 42.03 94.18 -50.72
C LEU A 506 42.07 93.88 -49.21
N TYR A 507 43.11 94.30 -48.49
CA TYR A 507 43.22 94.14 -47.04
C TYR A 507 42.11 94.91 -46.30
N ALA A 508 41.71 96.10 -46.77
CA ALA A 508 40.55 96.81 -46.22
C ALA A 508 39.23 96.04 -46.44
N LYS A 509 39.06 95.37 -47.59
CA LYS A 509 37.90 94.50 -47.84
C LYS A 509 37.95 93.23 -46.96
N ASN A 510 39.07 92.53 -46.94
CA ASN A 510 39.29 91.31 -46.17
C ASN A 510 39.13 91.57 -44.66
N TYR A 511 39.63 92.69 -44.15
CA TYR A 511 39.43 93.10 -42.74
C TYR A 511 37.94 93.25 -42.39
N ASN A 512 37.15 93.87 -43.28
CA ASN A 512 35.71 94.00 -43.07
C ASN A 512 34.98 92.65 -43.17
N GLN A 513 35.40 91.76 -44.08
CA GLN A 513 34.86 90.40 -44.19
C GLN A 513 35.16 89.56 -42.94
N LEU A 514 36.42 89.52 -42.49
CA LEU A 514 36.83 88.88 -41.23
C LEU A 514 36.08 89.46 -40.03
N ARG A 515 35.86 90.79 -39.99
CA ARG A 515 35.06 91.44 -38.95
C ARG A 515 33.59 90.97 -38.96
N THR A 516 32.97 90.81 -40.13
CA THR A 516 31.61 90.25 -40.22
C THR A 516 31.58 88.77 -39.84
N GLU A 517 32.57 87.97 -40.27
CA GLU A 517 32.71 86.56 -39.91
C GLU A 517 32.88 86.38 -38.40
N ILE A 518 33.68 87.22 -37.72
CA ILE A 518 33.80 87.23 -36.26
C ILE A 518 32.45 87.51 -35.58
N THR A 519 31.64 88.45 -36.10
CA THR A 519 30.30 88.70 -35.55
C THR A 519 29.31 87.55 -35.81
N GLU A 520 29.39 86.90 -36.97
CA GLU A 520 28.60 85.69 -37.25
C GLU A 520 29.01 84.52 -36.35
N MET A 521 30.30 84.27 -36.19
CA MET A 521 30.81 83.21 -35.33
C MET A 521 30.45 83.46 -33.87
N GLY A 522 30.47 84.72 -33.41
CA GLY A 522 29.92 85.10 -32.11
C GLY A 522 28.43 84.80 -31.95
N ARG A 523 27.62 85.03 -32.99
CA ARG A 523 26.19 84.64 -33.03
C ARG A 523 26.02 83.12 -33.02
N ARG A 524 26.79 82.38 -33.83
CA ARG A 524 26.76 80.90 -33.90
C ARG A 524 27.16 80.27 -32.56
N PHE A 525 28.23 80.77 -31.92
CA PHE A 525 28.66 80.35 -30.59
C PHE A 525 27.57 80.61 -29.53
N LYS A 526 26.87 81.75 -29.58
CA LYS A 526 25.77 82.06 -28.66
C LYS A 526 24.55 81.15 -28.85
N ILE A 527 24.27 80.70 -30.07
CA ILE A 527 23.24 79.68 -30.35
C ILE A 527 23.67 78.32 -29.81
N MET A 528 24.90 77.89 -30.12
CA MET A 528 25.47 76.63 -29.64
C MET A 528 25.53 76.55 -28.11
N LEU A 529 25.88 77.65 -27.43
CA LEU A 529 25.90 77.72 -25.96
C LEU A 529 24.49 77.64 -25.35
N ASN A 530 23.45 78.10 -26.05
CA ASN A 530 22.06 77.86 -25.64
C ASN A 530 21.63 76.40 -25.87
N GLN A 531 22.02 75.77 -26.99
CA GLN A 531 21.78 74.35 -27.22
C GLN A 531 22.46 73.46 -26.17
N ILE A 532 23.71 73.79 -25.78
CA ILE A 532 24.42 73.12 -24.69
C ILE A 532 23.71 73.27 -23.35
N LYS A 533 22.99 74.37 -23.10
CA LYS A 533 22.14 74.51 -21.89
C LYS A 533 20.91 73.63 -21.97
N GLN A 534 20.18 73.67 -23.08
CA GLN A 534 18.98 72.83 -23.28
C GLN A 534 19.32 71.34 -23.14
N LEU A 535 20.39 70.87 -23.78
CA LEU A 535 20.85 69.48 -23.65
C LEU A 535 21.26 69.12 -22.21
N LYS A 536 21.85 70.06 -21.45
CA LYS A 536 22.14 69.84 -20.02
C LYS A 536 20.88 69.80 -19.15
N GLU A 537 19.87 70.62 -19.45
CA GLU A 537 18.59 70.63 -18.76
C GLU A 537 17.78 69.35 -19.06
N GLU A 538 17.84 68.85 -20.30
CA GLU A 538 17.27 67.55 -20.72
C GLU A 538 17.99 66.36 -20.05
N ILE A 539 19.33 66.35 -20.04
CA ILE A 539 20.12 65.35 -19.30
C ILE A 539 19.75 65.37 -17.82
N GLN A 540 19.69 66.53 -17.18
CA GLN A 540 19.28 66.65 -15.78
C GLN A 540 17.82 66.27 -15.53
N SER A 541 16.93 66.30 -16.53
CA SER A 541 15.59 65.70 -16.41
C SER A 541 15.69 64.17 -16.43
N LYS A 542 16.42 63.63 -17.41
CA LYS A 542 16.59 62.18 -17.59
C LYS A 542 17.35 61.51 -16.44
N GLU A 543 18.32 62.18 -15.82
CA GLU A 543 18.98 61.73 -14.59
C GLU A 543 17.99 61.64 -13.42
N ARG A 544 17.06 62.59 -13.28
CA ARG A 544 16.02 62.57 -12.24
C ARG A 544 14.94 61.51 -12.50
N GLU A 545 14.57 61.31 -13.76
CA GLU A 545 13.68 60.22 -14.18
C GLU A 545 14.33 58.85 -13.90
N LEU A 546 15.59 58.67 -14.29
CA LEU A 546 16.36 57.44 -14.05
C LEU A 546 16.47 57.11 -12.55
N VAL A 547 16.82 58.07 -11.70
CA VAL A 547 16.88 57.86 -10.24
C VAL A 547 15.51 57.51 -9.66
N SER A 548 14.41 58.00 -10.24
CA SER A 548 13.05 57.61 -9.84
C SER A 548 12.70 56.18 -10.28
N GLU A 549 13.13 55.74 -11.47
CA GLU A 549 12.95 54.36 -11.94
C GLU A 549 13.85 53.38 -11.16
N GLU A 550 15.11 53.74 -10.88
CA GLU A 550 16.00 52.96 -10.01
C GLU A 550 15.42 52.80 -8.60
N ALA A 551 14.81 53.85 -8.02
CA ALA A 551 14.12 53.74 -6.75
C ALA A 551 12.94 52.76 -6.81
N LEU A 552 12.14 52.79 -7.87
CA LEU A 552 11.00 51.88 -8.09
C LEU A 552 11.46 50.43 -8.32
N VAL A 553 12.53 50.21 -9.08
CA VAL A 553 13.15 48.88 -9.25
C VAL A 553 13.71 48.36 -7.92
N ASN A 554 14.28 49.22 -7.09
CA ASN A 554 14.76 48.87 -5.75
C ASN A 554 13.63 48.56 -4.74
N THR A 555 12.41 49.08 -4.93
CA THR A 555 11.23 48.62 -4.15
C THR A 555 10.68 47.30 -4.70
N LEU A 556 10.44 47.19 -6.01
CA LEU A 556 9.91 45.98 -6.64
C LEU A 556 10.82 44.75 -6.44
N THR A 557 12.15 44.93 -6.41
CA THR A 557 13.10 43.84 -6.13
C THR A 557 13.18 43.45 -4.66
N LYS A 558 12.72 44.29 -3.72
CA LYS A 558 12.50 43.90 -2.32
C LYS A 558 11.19 43.11 -2.19
N GLU A 559 10.09 43.66 -2.70
CA GLU A 559 8.77 43.00 -2.70
C GLU A 559 8.84 41.61 -3.36
N ARG A 560 9.56 41.47 -4.49
CA ARG A 560 9.84 40.17 -5.10
C ARG A 560 10.54 39.23 -4.12
N LYS A 561 11.61 39.65 -3.45
CA LYS A 561 12.37 38.82 -2.49
C LYS A 561 11.51 38.41 -1.30
N ASP A 562 10.70 39.32 -0.78
CA ASP A 562 9.80 39.04 0.34
C ASP A 562 8.71 38.02 -0.06
N HIS A 563 8.19 38.12 -1.29
CA HIS A 563 7.34 37.08 -1.88
C HIS A 563 8.07 35.75 -2.13
N GLU A 564 9.33 35.78 -2.59
CA GLU A 564 10.19 34.59 -2.79
C GLU A 564 10.38 33.83 -1.46
N ILE A 565 10.69 34.56 -0.38
CA ILE A 565 10.81 34.05 0.98
C ILE A 565 9.47 33.49 1.48
N HIS A 566 8.36 34.19 1.25
CA HIS A 566 7.03 33.71 1.66
C HIS A 566 6.62 32.44 0.88
N ILE A 567 6.92 32.35 -0.41
CA ILE A 567 6.68 31.17 -1.24
C ILE A 567 7.45 29.96 -0.69
N ASP A 568 8.75 30.11 -0.41
CA ASP A 568 9.56 29.02 0.16
C ASP A 568 9.16 28.64 1.59
N ALA A 569 8.71 29.60 2.40
CA ALA A 569 8.11 29.32 3.70
C ALA A 569 6.79 28.53 3.59
N MET A 570 6.02 28.73 2.53
CA MET A 570 4.79 27.97 2.25
C MET A 570 5.10 26.58 1.66
N LYS A 571 6.07 26.45 0.73
CA LYS A 571 6.56 25.13 0.27
C LYS A 571 7.00 24.26 1.45
N LYS A 572 7.83 24.79 2.35
CA LYS A 572 8.30 24.09 3.56
C LYS A 572 7.18 23.75 4.55
N LYS A 573 6.04 24.44 4.52
CA LYS A 573 4.83 24.06 5.28
C LYS A 573 4.03 22.96 4.55
N THR A 574 3.98 23.00 3.22
CA THR A 574 3.33 21.98 2.39
C THR A 574 4.08 20.65 2.47
N GLU A 575 5.40 20.62 2.25
CA GLU A 575 6.24 19.42 2.40
C GLU A 575 6.10 18.76 3.78
N LYS A 576 6.00 19.57 4.85
CA LYS A 576 5.78 19.03 6.21
C LYS A 576 4.40 18.38 6.35
N ARG A 577 3.37 18.95 5.72
CA ARG A 577 2.01 18.38 5.69
C ARG A 577 1.94 17.11 4.84
N GLU A 578 2.58 17.10 3.68
CA GLU A 578 2.70 15.93 2.81
C GLU A 578 3.37 14.78 3.57
N ARG A 579 4.51 15.02 4.25
CA ARG A 579 5.16 14.00 5.09
C ARG A 579 4.28 13.48 6.23
N THR A 580 3.44 14.32 6.85
CA THR A 580 2.45 13.84 7.84
C THR A 580 1.30 13.05 7.22
N VAL A 581 0.83 13.44 6.02
CA VAL A 581 -0.18 12.67 5.27
C VAL A 581 0.38 11.31 4.87
N GLU A 582 1.64 11.23 4.44
CA GLU A 582 2.30 9.96 4.11
C GLU A 582 2.45 9.05 5.34
N ALA A 583 2.78 9.62 6.50
CA ALA A 583 2.80 8.87 7.76
C ALA A 583 1.41 8.32 8.12
N TYR A 584 0.36 9.15 8.02
CA TYR A 584 -1.02 8.71 8.25
C TYR A 584 -1.51 7.69 7.20
N ASN A 585 -1.08 7.78 5.94
CA ASN A 585 -1.37 6.77 4.92
C ASN A 585 -0.77 5.41 5.29
N VAL A 586 0.47 5.38 5.79
CA VAL A 586 1.14 4.17 6.26
C VAL A 586 0.46 3.60 7.53
N GLU A 587 0.01 4.45 8.44
CA GLU A 587 -0.78 4.03 9.62
C GLU A 587 -2.15 3.48 9.23
N LEU A 588 -2.87 4.14 8.32
CA LEU A 588 -4.14 3.64 7.76
C LEU A 588 -3.95 2.30 7.05
N HIS A 589 -2.84 2.09 6.33
CA HIS A 589 -2.57 0.80 5.69
C HIS A 589 -2.35 -0.31 6.71
N LYS A 590 -1.60 -0.05 7.79
CA LYS A 590 -1.43 -0.99 8.92
C LYS A 590 -2.76 -1.28 9.63
N LEU A 591 -3.56 -0.26 9.90
CA LEU A 591 -4.87 -0.43 10.54
C LEU A 591 -5.84 -1.24 9.67
N ASN A 592 -5.87 -0.99 8.36
CA ASN A 592 -6.67 -1.78 7.41
C ASN A 592 -6.19 -3.24 7.34
N GLN A 593 -4.89 -3.50 7.43
CA GLN A 593 -4.36 -4.87 7.50
C GLN A 593 -4.77 -5.56 8.81
N ILE A 594 -4.65 -4.90 9.96
CA ILE A 594 -5.12 -5.42 11.26
C ILE A 594 -6.62 -5.72 11.24
N ILE A 595 -7.43 -4.86 10.59
CA ILE A 595 -8.86 -5.10 10.40
C ILE A 595 -9.11 -6.34 9.53
N ALA A 596 -8.38 -6.50 8.43
CA ALA A 596 -8.51 -7.66 7.54
C ALA A 596 -8.12 -8.98 8.24
N ASP A 597 -7.03 -8.98 9.00
CA ASP A 597 -6.58 -10.13 9.79
C ASP A 597 -7.58 -10.48 10.91
N ALA A 598 -8.11 -9.45 11.60
CA ALA A 598 -9.14 -9.63 12.62
C ALA A 598 -10.46 -10.18 12.04
N ASP A 599 -10.90 -9.71 10.86
CA ASP A 599 -12.08 -10.26 10.17
C ASP A 599 -11.82 -11.68 9.64
N ALA A 600 -10.60 -12.01 9.23
CA ALA A 600 -10.23 -13.37 8.82
C ALA A 600 -10.32 -14.34 10.01
N GLU A 601 -9.72 -14.00 11.16
CA GLU A 601 -9.77 -14.82 12.38
C GLU A 601 -11.19 -14.92 12.96
N LYS A 602 -11.94 -13.82 12.99
CA LYS A 602 -13.38 -13.81 13.34
C LYS A 602 -14.21 -14.72 12.43
N ASN A 603 -13.91 -14.79 11.14
CA ASN A 603 -14.58 -15.70 10.21
C ASN A 603 -14.14 -17.16 10.40
N ARG A 604 -12.90 -17.42 10.81
CA ARG A 604 -12.42 -18.74 11.22
C ARG A 604 -13.13 -19.22 12.49
N GLN A 605 -13.12 -18.42 13.56
CA GLN A 605 -13.79 -18.72 14.82
C GLN A 605 -15.31 -18.96 14.64
N ARG A 606 -15.96 -18.27 13.69
CA ARG A 606 -17.36 -18.55 13.30
C ARG A 606 -17.53 -19.93 12.67
N ARG A 607 -16.61 -20.39 11.81
CA ARG A 607 -16.64 -21.75 11.24
C ARG A 607 -16.41 -22.79 12.35
N ASP A 608 -15.42 -22.56 13.21
CA ASP A 608 -15.07 -23.48 14.29
C ASP A 608 -16.22 -23.58 15.32
N HIS A 609 -16.90 -22.48 15.63
CA HIS A 609 -18.12 -22.49 16.44
C HIS A 609 -19.27 -23.28 15.77
N VAL A 610 -19.47 -23.14 14.46
CA VAL A 610 -20.46 -23.94 13.71
C VAL A 610 -20.09 -25.43 13.72
N ASN A 611 -18.81 -25.77 13.59
CA ASN A 611 -18.32 -27.15 13.69
C ASN A 611 -18.60 -27.73 15.07
N VAL A 612 -18.28 -27.00 16.15
CA VAL A 612 -18.57 -27.41 17.53
C VAL A 612 -20.08 -27.52 17.81
N MET A 613 -20.93 -26.67 17.21
CA MET A 613 -22.38 -26.85 17.27
C MET A 613 -22.84 -28.12 16.52
N ASN A 614 -22.31 -28.40 15.33
CA ASN A 614 -22.61 -29.61 14.58
C ASN A 614 -22.20 -30.86 15.36
N GLU A 615 -21.00 -30.86 15.98
CA GLU A 615 -20.53 -31.94 16.85
C GLU A 615 -21.42 -32.11 18.08
N ARG A 616 -21.78 -31.01 18.77
CA ARG A 616 -22.74 -31.02 19.88
C ARG A 616 -24.07 -31.64 19.48
N ASP A 617 -24.59 -31.30 18.30
CA ASP A 617 -25.92 -31.74 17.86
C ASP A 617 -25.90 -33.20 17.35
N ILE A 618 -24.78 -33.64 16.76
CA ILE A 618 -24.52 -35.06 16.47
C ILE A 618 -24.42 -35.86 17.77
N LEU A 619 -23.63 -35.42 18.74
CA LEU A 619 -23.46 -36.08 20.04
C LEU A 619 -24.76 -36.10 20.85
N GLY A 620 -25.52 -35.00 20.84
CA GLY A 620 -26.86 -34.92 21.44
C GLY A 620 -27.83 -35.91 20.79
N THR A 621 -27.83 -36.01 19.46
CA THR A 621 -28.62 -37.00 18.72
C THR A 621 -28.21 -38.44 19.04
N GLN A 622 -26.90 -38.71 19.21
CA GLN A 622 -26.40 -40.02 19.63
C GLN A 622 -26.80 -40.34 21.07
N LEU A 623 -26.73 -39.37 21.98
CA LEU A 623 -27.07 -39.53 23.39
C LEU A 623 -28.58 -39.75 23.60
N ILE A 624 -29.43 -39.07 22.82
CA ILE A 624 -30.88 -39.35 22.78
C ILE A 624 -31.11 -40.81 22.35
N LYS A 625 -30.53 -41.25 21.22
CA LYS A 625 -30.65 -42.64 20.75
C LYS A 625 -30.15 -43.66 21.78
N ARG A 626 -29.03 -43.39 22.46
CA ARG A 626 -28.50 -44.23 23.54
C ARG A 626 -29.45 -44.28 24.75
N ASN A 627 -30.11 -43.18 25.09
CA ASN A 627 -31.12 -43.16 26.15
C ASN A 627 -32.39 -43.93 25.74
N ASP A 628 -32.82 -43.85 24.48
CA ASP A 628 -33.93 -44.64 23.94
C ASP A 628 -33.60 -46.15 23.92
N GLU A 629 -32.40 -46.52 23.49
CA GLU A 629 -31.86 -47.89 23.56
C GLU A 629 -31.84 -48.39 25.01
N LEU A 630 -31.37 -47.58 25.97
CA LEU A 630 -31.38 -47.92 27.40
C LEU A 630 -32.80 -48.07 27.96
N ALA A 631 -33.73 -47.19 27.59
CA ALA A 631 -35.13 -47.29 28.02
C ALA A 631 -35.79 -48.58 27.51
N GLN A 632 -35.54 -48.96 26.25
CA GLN A 632 -35.98 -50.24 25.68
C GLN A 632 -35.36 -51.43 26.41
N LEU A 633 -34.08 -51.36 26.78
CA LEU A 633 -33.41 -52.40 27.57
C LEU A 633 -33.99 -52.51 28.99
N TYR A 634 -34.26 -51.40 29.67
CA TYR A 634 -34.90 -51.43 31.00
C TYR A 634 -36.31 -52.03 30.96
N GLU A 635 -37.14 -51.69 29.96
CA GLU A 635 -38.47 -52.29 29.82
C GLU A 635 -38.38 -53.77 29.42
N LYS A 636 -37.42 -54.16 28.58
CA LYS A 636 -37.14 -55.58 28.28
C LYS A 636 -36.74 -56.37 29.53
N ILE A 637 -35.86 -55.82 30.37
CA ILE A 637 -35.48 -56.41 31.66
C ILE A 637 -36.69 -56.52 32.59
N ARG A 638 -37.53 -55.48 32.67
CA ARG A 638 -38.76 -55.46 33.49
C ARG A 638 -39.76 -56.53 33.04
N ILE A 639 -39.96 -56.69 31.72
CA ILE A 639 -40.80 -57.75 31.14
C ILE A 639 -40.21 -59.12 31.45
N GLN A 640 -38.90 -59.32 31.25
CA GLN A 640 -38.21 -60.58 31.60
C GLN A 640 -38.31 -60.92 33.09
N GLN A 641 -38.14 -59.95 34.00
CA GLN A 641 -38.36 -60.13 35.44
C GLN A 641 -39.82 -60.50 35.76
N SER A 642 -40.81 -59.93 35.06
CA SER A 642 -42.21 -60.31 35.22
C SER A 642 -42.49 -61.73 34.72
N MET A 643 -41.86 -62.15 33.62
CA MET A 643 -41.95 -63.52 33.11
C MET A 643 -41.27 -64.52 34.05
N LEU A 644 -40.08 -64.21 34.56
CA LEU A 644 -39.37 -65.03 35.53
C LEU A 644 -40.19 -65.22 36.81
N LYS A 645 -40.75 -64.16 37.39
CA LYS A 645 -41.61 -64.26 38.59
C LYS A 645 -42.87 -65.09 38.35
N LYS A 646 -43.46 -65.05 37.14
CA LYS A 646 -44.58 -65.92 36.75
C LYS A 646 -44.15 -67.38 36.60
N GLY A 647 -43.00 -67.63 35.98
CA GLY A 647 -42.44 -68.98 35.83
C GLY A 647 -42.01 -69.59 37.17
N GLU A 648 -41.43 -68.80 38.07
CA GLU A 648 -41.09 -69.16 39.45
C GLU A 648 -42.34 -69.52 40.25
N ALA A 649 -43.41 -68.72 40.16
CA ALA A 649 -44.69 -69.06 40.79
C ALA A 649 -45.24 -70.40 40.27
N GLN A 650 -45.31 -70.57 38.94
CA GLN A 650 -45.77 -71.82 38.31
C GLN A 650 -44.90 -73.02 38.68
N TYR A 651 -43.57 -72.86 38.76
CA TYR A 651 -42.64 -73.90 39.17
C TYR A 651 -42.84 -74.30 40.63
N ASN A 652 -43.01 -73.32 41.52
CA ASN A 652 -43.32 -73.56 42.94
C ASN A 652 -44.69 -74.22 43.12
N ASP A 653 -45.69 -73.88 42.31
CA ASP A 653 -46.99 -74.56 42.29
C ASP A 653 -46.82 -76.03 41.83
N ARG A 654 -46.01 -76.31 40.80
CA ARG A 654 -45.66 -77.69 40.39
C ARG A 654 -44.86 -78.45 41.43
N LEU A 655 -43.98 -77.82 42.20
CA LEU A 655 -43.33 -78.47 43.34
C LEU A 655 -44.34 -78.86 44.42
N ARG A 656 -45.37 -78.04 44.68
CA ARG A 656 -46.47 -78.41 45.60
C ARG A 656 -47.33 -79.55 45.04
N ASP A 657 -47.62 -79.57 43.73
CA ASP A 657 -48.30 -80.69 43.07
C ASP A 657 -47.51 -81.99 43.25
N ILE A 658 -46.19 -81.96 43.00
CA ILE A 658 -45.30 -83.12 43.18
C ILE A 658 -45.29 -83.59 44.63
N GLN A 659 -45.12 -82.69 45.61
CA GLN A 659 -45.15 -83.03 47.03
C GLN A 659 -46.49 -83.65 47.48
N GLN A 660 -47.62 -83.17 46.94
CA GLN A 660 -48.94 -83.76 47.19
C GLN A 660 -49.09 -85.15 46.56
N LEU A 661 -48.54 -85.36 45.36
CA LEU A 661 -48.53 -86.66 44.69
C LEU A 661 -47.60 -87.65 45.41
N GLU A 662 -46.41 -87.24 45.83
CA GLU A 662 -45.49 -88.02 46.67
C GLU A 662 -46.16 -88.43 47.99
N PHE A 663 -46.82 -87.50 48.67
CA PHE A 663 -47.59 -87.79 49.89
C PHE A 663 -48.78 -88.73 49.63
N ARG A 664 -49.48 -88.62 48.49
CA ARG A 664 -50.54 -89.58 48.15
C ARG A 664 -49.98 -90.95 47.75
N ILE A 665 -48.79 -91.02 47.15
CA ILE A 665 -48.07 -92.27 46.86
C ILE A 665 -47.63 -92.96 48.17
N THR A 666 -47.11 -92.23 49.16
CA THR A 666 -46.78 -92.83 50.46
C THR A 666 -48.01 -93.28 51.22
N GLN A 667 -49.09 -92.50 51.25
CA GLN A 667 -50.39 -92.94 51.79
C GLN A 667 -50.90 -94.22 51.11
N LEU A 668 -50.94 -94.25 49.77
CA LEU A 668 -51.37 -95.43 49.02
C LEU A 668 -50.46 -96.64 49.24
N SER A 669 -49.15 -96.40 49.42
CA SER A 669 -48.19 -97.46 49.75
C SER A 669 -48.44 -98.02 51.15
N GLU A 670 -48.71 -97.17 52.14
CA GLU A 670 -49.11 -97.59 53.47
C GLU A 670 -50.46 -98.34 53.49
N GLU A 671 -51.47 -97.83 52.77
CA GLU A 671 -52.78 -98.50 52.58
C GLU A 671 -52.57 -99.90 51.97
N LEU A 672 -51.69 -100.00 50.97
CA LEU A 672 -51.34 -101.25 50.27
C LEU A 672 -50.52 -102.22 51.13
N GLU A 673 -49.59 -101.76 51.97
CA GLU A 673 -48.89 -102.61 52.95
C GLU A 673 -49.82 -103.07 54.08
N LYS A 674 -50.74 -102.23 54.55
CA LYS A 674 -51.80 -102.63 55.51
C LYS A 674 -52.70 -103.71 54.89
N MET A 675 -53.06 -103.58 53.61
CA MET A 675 -53.81 -104.60 52.87
C MET A 675 -52.99 -105.88 52.61
N LYS A 676 -51.69 -105.80 52.31
CA LYS A 676 -50.80 -106.96 52.21
C LYS A 676 -50.68 -107.71 53.53
N ALA A 677 -50.49 -107.00 54.65
CA ALA A 677 -50.42 -107.59 55.99
C ALA A 677 -51.74 -108.28 56.37
N PHE A 678 -52.88 -107.69 56.01
CA PHE A 678 -54.19 -108.33 56.15
C PHE A 678 -54.30 -109.58 55.27
N ALA A 679 -53.91 -109.51 53.99
CA ALA A 679 -53.92 -110.64 53.06
C ALA A 679 -53.00 -111.79 53.49
N ALA A 680 -51.82 -111.48 54.04
CA ALA A 680 -50.88 -112.46 54.61
C ALA A 680 -51.46 -113.18 55.83
N ARG A 681 -52.43 -112.57 56.54
CA ARG A 681 -53.17 -113.20 57.64
C ARG A 681 -54.36 -114.06 57.17
N ILE A 682 -54.79 -113.97 55.90
CA ILE A 682 -55.89 -114.79 55.36
C ILE A 682 -55.56 -116.30 55.38
N PRO A 683 -54.36 -116.78 55.00
CA PRO A 683 -53.96 -118.18 55.18
C PRO A 683 -54.08 -118.67 56.62
N ASP A 684 -53.63 -117.89 57.61
CA ASP A 684 -53.74 -118.25 59.02
C ASP A 684 -55.19 -118.25 59.50
N LEU A 685 -55.99 -117.24 59.13
CA LEU A 685 -57.42 -117.22 59.42
C LEU A 685 -58.16 -118.38 58.75
N ARG A 686 -57.76 -118.80 57.55
CA ARG A 686 -58.25 -120.03 56.90
C ARG A 686 -57.78 -121.28 57.64
N LEU A 687 -56.57 -121.32 58.21
CA LEU A 687 -56.09 -122.44 59.02
C LEU A 687 -56.82 -122.53 60.36
N HIS A 688 -57.05 -121.40 61.03
CA HIS A 688 -57.85 -121.30 62.25
C HIS A 688 -59.32 -121.64 61.99
N LEU A 689 -59.91 -121.16 60.89
CA LEU A 689 -61.25 -121.58 60.47
C LEU A 689 -61.30 -123.08 60.17
N ASN A 690 -60.34 -123.63 59.42
CA ASN A 690 -60.28 -125.08 59.17
C ASN A 690 -60.04 -125.91 60.44
N LYS A 691 -59.29 -125.40 61.43
CA LYS A 691 -59.16 -126.02 62.76
C LYS A 691 -60.48 -125.98 63.51
N ALA A 692 -61.10 -124.81 63.64
CA ALA A 692 -62.39 -124.63 64.28
C ALA A 692 -63.51 -125.43 63.61
N THR A 693 -63.53 -125.56 62.27
CA THR A 693 -64.46 -126.42 61.53
C THR A 693 -64.15 -127.91 61.73
N ARG A 694 -62.88 -128.31 61.90
CA ARG A 694 -62.49 -129.69 62.26
C ARG A 694 -62.79 -130.01 63.73
N GLU A 695 -62.71 -129.03 64.62
CA GLU A 695 -63.07 -129.15 66.03
C GLU A 695 -64.59 -129.17 66.19
N LEU A 696 -65.32 -128.32 65.45
CA LEU A 696 -66.77 -128.35 65.34
C LEU A 696 -67.25 -129.66 64.72
N THR A 697 -66.64 -130.17 63.64
CA THR A 697 -67.04 -131.48 63.10
C THR A 697 -66.60 -132.65 63.97
N ARG A 698 -65.52 -132.54 64.76
CA ARG A 698 -65.19 -133.53 65.81
C ARG A 698 -66.22 -133.53 66.92
N GLU A 699 -66.60 -132.38 67.46
CA GLU A 699 -67.58 -132.30 68.54
C GLU A 699 -69.00 -132.59 68.03
N GLN A 700 -69.35 -132.23 66.80
CA GLN A 700 -70.56 -132.72 66.12
C GLN A 700 -70.52 -134.24 65.95
N CYS A 701 -69.42 -134.84 65.47
CA CYS A 701 -69.27 -136.29 65.36
C CYS A 701 -69.18 -136.98 66.73
N ARG A 702 -68.75 -136.29 67.80
CA ARG A 702 -68.70 -136.81 69.17
C ARG A 702 -70.07 -136.78 69.82
N VAL A 703 -70.80 -135.67 69.69
CA VAL A 703 -72.22 -135.59 70.07
C VAL A 703 -73.02 -136.61 69.26
N ARG A 704 -72.74 -136.75 67.95
CA ARG A 704 -73.31 -137.79 67.10
C ARG A 704 -72.97 -139.18 67.62
N SER A 705 -71.70 -139.49 67.89
CA SER A 705 -71.26 -140.79 68.40
C SER A 705 -71.86 -141.10 69.78
N LEU A 706 -72.01 -140.11 70.67
CA LEU A 706 -72.62 -140.28 71.99
C LEU A 706 -74.16 -140.43 71.92
N LEU A 707 -74.80 -139.85 70.90
CA LEU A 707 -76.22 -140.10 70.59
C LEU A 707 -76.39 -141.47 69.94
N ASP A 708 -75.58 -141.80 68.93
CA ASP A 708 -75.62 -143.08 68.22
C ASP A 708 -75.25 -144.26 69.17
N GLU A 709 -74.33 -144.07 70.14
CA GLU A 709 -74.03 -145.03 71.23
C GLU A 709 -75.16 -145.16 72.26
N ALA A 710 -75.99 -144.13 72.43
CA ALA A 710 -77.15 -144.16 73.32
C ALA A 710 -78.41 -144.74 72.64
N ASP A 711 -78.57 -144.55 71.32
CA ASP A 711 -79.82 -144.82 70.60
C ASP A 711 -79.98 -146.26 70.09
N ASN A 712 -78.93 -147.03 69.75
CA ASN A 712 -79.04 -148.51 69.54
C ASN A 712 -77.69 -149.25 69.29
N PRO A 713 -77.59 -150.57 69.58
CA PRO A 713 -76.41 -151.38 69.27
C PRO A 713 -76.43 -152.00 67.86
N LEU A 714 -75.24 -152.09 67.25
CA LEU A 714 -74.80 -153.02 66.19
C LEU A 714 -75.66 -153.25 64.92
N ASN A 715 -75.02 -152.92 63.78
CA ASN A 715 -74.95 -153.64 62.49
C ASN A 715 -75.69 -153.15 61.22
N VAL A 716 -74.84 -152.82 60.22
CA VAL A 716 -74.89 -153.27 58.80
C VAL A 716 -75.74 -152.49 57.77
N HIS A 717 -75.04 -151.58 57.07
CA HIS A 717 -75.01 -151.30 55.62
C HIS A 717 -76.28 -151.41 54.72
N ARG A 718 -76.46 -150.45 53.78
CA ARG A 718 -75.96 -150.48 52.38
C ARG A 718 -76.77 -149.58 51.39
N LEU A 719 -76.05 -148.86 50.51
CA LEU A 719 -76.39 -148.27 49.17
C LEU A 719 -77.85 -148.36 48.59
N HIS A 720 -78.44 -147.41 47.81
CA HIS A 720 -78.01 -146.08 47.28
C HIS A 720 -79.09 -145.40 46.37
N LYS A 721 -79.20 -144.05 46.40
CA LYS A 721 -79.56 -143.09 45.32
C LYS A 721 -81.03 -142.77 44.91
N LEU A 722 -81.14 -141.64 44.13
CA LEU A 722 -82.23 -141.14 43.25
C LEU A 722 -83.37 -140.37 43.98
N GLU A 723 -83.87 -139.17 43.58
CA GLU A 723 -83.76 -138.33 42.35
C GLU A 723 -83.83 -136.77 42.59
N TRP A 724 -83.60 -136.01 41.49
CA TRP A 724 -83.88 -134.59 41.05
C TRP A 724 -84.89 -133.68 41.82
N SER A 725 -85.05 -132.35 41.60
CA SER A 725 -84.49 -131.30 40.69
C SER A 725 -84.86 -129.88 41.19
N GLU A 726 -84.22 -128.78 40.71
CA GLU A 726 -84.68 -127.38 40.97
C GLU A 726 -84.46 -126.38 39.80
N PRO A 727 -85.20 -125.23 39.74
CA PRO A 727 -85.48 -124.51 38.47
C PRO A 727 -84.63 -123.25 38.15
N GLN A 728 -83.62 -122.91 38.95
CA GLN A 728 -82.97 -121.58 38.94
C GLN A 728 -82.12 -121.23 37.69
N THR A 729 -81.92 -122.16 36.75
CA THR A 729 -81.01 -122.00 35.61
C THR A 729 -81.55 -121.12 34.48
N PHE A 730 -82.88 -120.92 34.40
CA PHE A 730 -83.53 -120.17 33.32
C PHE A 730 -83.46 -118.65 33.52
N GLU A 731 -83.81 -118.14 34.70
CA GLU A 731 -83.75 -116.70 35.02
C GLU A 731 -82.33 -116.15 34.85
N LEU A 732 -81.31 -116.94 35.23
CA LEU A 732 -79.91 -116.58 35.06
C LEU A 732 -79.52 -116.44 33.58
N HIS A 733 -80.05 -117.30 32.69
CA HIS A 733 -79.83 -117.20 31.25
C HIS A 733 -80.49 -115.96 30.63
N GLU A 734 -81.69 -115.60 31.08
CA GLU A 734 -82.37 -114.40 30.59
C GLU A 734 -81.65 -113.12 31.04
N ARG A 735 -81.18 -113.07 32.30
CA ARG A 735 -80.39 -111.95 32.81
C ARG A 735 -79.05 -111.79 32.08
N VAL A 736 -78.37 -112.90 31.77
CA VAL A 736 -77.15 -112.87 30.92
C VAL A 736 -77.45 -112.33 29.52
N ARG A 737 -78.55 -112.75 28.88
CA ARG A 737 -78.98 -112.23 27.56
C ARG A 737 -79.44 -110.76 27.57
N GLN A 738 -79.73 -110.19 28.74
CA GLN A 738 -80.03 -108.78 28.89
C GLN A 738 -78.72 -107.97 28.98
N LEU A 739 -77.82 -108.37 29.89
CA LEU A 739 -76.49 -107.76 30.06
C LEU A 739 -75.63 -107.84 28.79
N GLN A 740 -75.70 -108.94 28.03
CA GLN A 740 -75.00 -109.08 26.74
C GLN A 740 -75.47 -108.05 25.69
N ARG A 741 -76.73 -107.61 25.71
CA ARG A 741 -77.22 -106.58 24.78
C ARG A 741 -76.78 -105.17 25.20
N GLU A 742 -76.81 -104.87 26.50
CA GLU A 742 -76.25 -103.62 27.04
C GLU A 742 -74.74 -103.52 26.81
N LEU A 743 -74.00 -104.63 26.92
CA LEU A 743 -72.57 -104.70 26.62
C LEU A 743 -72.29 -104.41 25.15
N VAL A 744 -73.01 -105.04 24.21
CA VAL A 744 -72.84 -104.78 22.77
C VAL A 744 -73.19 -103.34 22.42
N GLN A 745 -74.27 -102.78 22.97
CA GLN A 745 -74.60 -101.37 22.76
C GLN A 745 -73.49 -100.44 23.29
N ARG A 746 -72.88 -100.77 24.45
CA ARG A 746 -71.78 -99.98 25.02
C ARG A 746 -70.45 -100.16 24.30
N ASN A 747 -70.19 -101.32 23.71
CA ASN A 747 -69.07 -101.50 22.79
C ASN A 747 -69.24 -100.63 21.54
N ASN A 748 -70.41 -100.66 20.88
CA ASN A 748 -70.66 -99.79 19.72
C ASN A 748 -70.52 -98.29 20.08
N GLU A 749 -71.03 -97.87 21.24
CA GLU A 749 -70.84 -96.53 21.79
C GLU A 749 -69.36 -96.17 22.07
N VAL A 750 -68.48 -97.15 22.29
CA VAL A 750 -67.04 -96.96 22.46
C VAL A 750 -66.35 -96.95 21.09
N ASP A 751 -66.65 -97.90 20.21
CA ASP A 751 -66.12 -97.97 18.84
C ASP A 751 -66.40 -96.68 18.05
N GLU A 752 -67.60 -96.11 18.16
CA GLU A 752 -67.96 -94.79 17.59
C GLU A 752 -67.09 -93.65 18.17
N LYS A 753 -66.80 -93.69 19.48
CA LYS A 753 -65.98 -92.67 20.16
C LYS A 753 -64.49 -92.86 19.84
N GLU A 754 -64.01 -94.10 19.67
CA GLU A 754 -62.64 -94.40 19.24
C GLU A 754 -62.40 -94.01 17.79
N GLN A 755 -63.38 -94.19 16.89
CA GLN A 755 -63.31 -93.65 15.53
C GLN A 755 -63.27 -92.11 15.54
N LEU A 756 -64.10 -91.46 16.36
CA LEU A 756 -64.14 -90.00 16.48
C LEU A 756 -62.85 -89.46 17.12
N ILE A 757 -62.22 -90.20 18.03
CA ILE A 757 -60.87 -89.91 18.56
C ILE A 757 -59.82 -90.10 17.46
N ALA A 758 -59.83 -91.20 16.70
CA ALA A 758 -58.85 -91.46 15.65
C ALA A 758 -58.87 -90.39 14.54
N ASP A 759 -60.05 -89.88 14.16
CA ASP A 759 -60.15 -88.77 13.20
C ASP A 759 -59.76 -87.42 13.84
N LYS A 760 -60.00 -87.21 15.13
CA LYS A 760 -59.45 -86.06 15.88
C LYS A 760 -57.93 -86.12 15.99
N GLU A 761 -57.36 -87.31 16.14
CA GLU A 761 -55.92 -87.55 16.21
C GLU A 761 -55.25 -87.38 14.84
N LYS A 762 -55.86 -87.86 13.74
CA LYS A 762 -55.43 -87.51 12.39
C LYS A 762 -55.41 -86.00 12.20
N LEU A 763 -56.53 -85.32 12.49
CA LEU A 763 -56.64 -83.87 12.34
C LEU A 763 -55.62 -83.12 13.22
N TYR A 764 -55.34 -83.63 14.42
CA TYR A 764 -54.31 -83.08 15.31
C TYR A 764 -52.89 -83.33 14.78
N VAL A 765 -52.59 -84.51 14.22
CA VAL A 765 -51.31 -84.81 13.57
C VAL A 765 -51.12 -83.98 12.30
N GLU A 766 -52.18 -83.78 11.51
CA GLU A 766 -52.18 -82.90 10.34
C GLU A 766 -51.94 -81.44 10.74
N LEU A 767 -52.70 -80.87 11.69
CA LEU A 767 -52.42 -79.53 12.21
C LEU A 767 -51.02 -79.43 12.83
N LYS A 768 -50.56 -80.43 13.58
CA LYS A 768 -49.21 -80.47 14.15
C LYS A 768 -48.15 -80.53 13.06
N SER A 769 -48.41 -81.19 11.93
CA SER A 769 -47.51 -81.19 10.77
C SER A 769 -47.50 -79.86 10.02
N VAL A 770 -48.62 -79.13 9.99
CA VAL A 770 -48.71 -77.77 9.43
C VAL A 770 -48.01 -76.76 10.33
N ILE A 771 -48.24 -76.82 11.65
CA ILE A 771 -47.59 -75.96 12.64
C ILE A 771 -46.08 -76.24 12.69
N ALA A 772 -45.64 -77.50 12.67
CA ALA A 772 -44.22 -77.86 12.58
C ALA A 772 -43.57 -77.53 11.21
N ARG A 773 -44.37 -77.14 10.20
CA ARG A 773 -43.89 -76.61 8.90
C ARG A 773 -43.96 -75.09 8.81
N GLN A 774 -44.54 -74.40 9.80
CA GLN A 774 -44.50 -72.94 9.89
C GLN A 774 -43.30 -72.53 10.74
N PRO A 775 -42.31 -71.78 10.21
CA PRO A 775 -41.25 -71.22 11.03
C PRO A 775 -41.84 -70.23 12.04
N GLY A 776 -41.38 -70.30 13.30
CA GLY A 776 -41.76 -69.31 14.32
C GLY A 776 -41.34 -67.89 13.91
N PRO A 777 -41.93 -66.83 14.49
CA PRO A 777 -41.74 -65.45 14.01
C PRO A 777 -40.27 -65.02 13.95
N GLU A 778 -39.44 -65.36 14.95
CA GLU A 778 -38.00 -65.09 14.92
C GLU A 778 -37.28 -65.81 13.76
N VAL A 779 -37.71 -67.02 13.42
CA VAL A 779 -37.18 -67.80 12.28
C VAL A 779 -37.70 -67.24 10.95
N ALA A 780 -38.88 -66.63 10.90
CA ALA A 780 -39.41 -65.94 9.74
C ALA A 780 -38.66 -64.62 9.46
N GLU A 781 -38.33 -63.84 10.50
CA GLU A 781 -37.46 -62.66 10.38
C GLU A 781 -36.03 -63.05 9.97
N GLN A 782 -35.46 -64.11 10.57
CA GLN A 782 -34.19 -64.67 10.12
C GLN A 782 -34.27 -65.17 8.68
N LEU A 783 -35.37 -65.78 8.25
CA LEU A 783 -35.58 -66.18 6.85
C LEU A 783 -35.58 -64.98 5.91
N ASN A 784 -36.21 -63.87 6.26
CA ASN A 784 -36.14 -62.64 5.46
C ASN A 784 -34.71 -62.10 5.38
N VAL A 785 -33.98 -62.03 6.50
CA VAL A 785 -32.57 -61.58 6.52
C VAL A 785 -31.65 -62.53 5.73
N TYR A 786 -31.87 -63.84 5.83
CA TYR A 786 -31.16 -64.83 5.02
C TYR A 786 -31.58 -64.81 3.56
N GLN A 787 -32.83 -64.48 3.23
CA GLN A 787 -33.33 -64.36 1.86
C GLN A 787 -32.77 -63.10 1.16
N ASP A 788 -32.66 -61.98 1.87
CA ASP A 788 -31.93 -60.78 1.42
C ASP A 788 -30.43 -61.06 1.25
N SER A 789 -29.83 -61.79 2.20
CA SER A 789 -28.44 -62.22 2.12
C SER A 789 -28.22 -63.19 0.95
N LEU A 790 -29.18 -64.07 0.68
CA LEU A 790 -29.18 -65.00 -0.45
C LEU A 790 -29.43 -64.27 -1.77
N GLN A 791 -30.24 -63.21 -1.81
CA GLN A 791 -30.36 -62.34 -2.98
C GLN A 791 -29.04 -61.63 -3.27
N LYS A 792 -28.39 -61.04 -2.26
CA LYS A 792 -27.06 -60.41 -2.40
C LYS A 792 -25.99 -61.42 -2.84
N LYS A 793 -25.95 -62.61 -2.24
CA LYS A 793 -25.08 -63.74 -2.65
C LYS A 793 -25.44 -64.29 -4.03
N SER A 794 -26.71 -64.26 -4.46
CA SER A 794 -27.19 -64.64 -5.80
C SER A 794 -26.83 -63.59 -6.86
N GLY A 795 -26.79 -62.30 -6.48
CA GLY A 795 -26.22 -61.24 -7.30
C GLY A 795 -24.72 -61.42 -7.49
N GLN A 796 -23.97 -61.63 -6.40
CA GLN A 796 -22.55 -61.97 -6.44
C GLN A 796 -22.27 -63.25 -7.25
N MET A 797 -23.08 -64.29 -7.09
CA MET A 797 -22.96 -65.53 -7.88
C MET A 797 -23.33 -65.32 -9.36
N ARG A 798 -24.23 -64.40 -9.70
CA ARG A 798 -24.50 -64.01 -11.10
C ARG A 798 -23.32 -63.24 -11.70
N ALA A 799 -22.76 -62.27 -10.99
CA ALA A 799 -21.53 -61.58 -11.42
C ALA A 799 -20.37 -62.58 -11.60
N MET A 800 -20.19 -63.49 -10.64
CA MET A 800 -19.18 -64.56 -10.69
C MET A 800 -19.45 -65.59 -11.80
N LYS A 801 -20.70 -65.88 -12.16
CA LYS A 801 -21.04 -66.71 -13.32
C LYS A 801 -20.86 -65.98 -14.66
N LEU A 802 -20.98 -64.66 -14.69
CA LEU A 802 -20.66 -63.85 -15.86
C LEU A 802 -19.14 -63.76 -16.07
N SER A 803 -18.35 -63.55 -15.01
CA SER A 803 -16.89 -63.65 -15.12
C SER A 803 -16.42 -65.08 -15.42
N LEU A 804 -17.05 -66.11 -14.84
CA LEU A 804 -16.75 -67.51 -15.21
C LEU A 804 -17.06 -67.79 -16.69
N ARG A 805 -18.15 -67.23 -17.25
CA ARG A 805 -18.41 -67.29 -18.69
C ARG A 805 -17.33 -66.59 -19.50
N HIS A 806 -16.90 -65.39 -19.09
CA HIS A 806 -15.82 -64.68 -19.77
C HIS A 806 -14.51 -65.47 -19.76
N PHE A 807 -14.18 -66.14 -18.65
CA PHE A 807 -13.03 -67.05 -18.59
C PHE A 807 -13.24 -68.34 -19.41
N GLN A 808 -14.47 -68.83 -19.57
CA GLN A 808 -14.78 -69.94 -20.47
C GLN A 808 -14.61 -69.54 -21.95
N GLU A 809 -15.07 -68.35 -22.34
CA GLU A 809 -14.87 -67.76 -23.67
C GLU A 809 -13.37 -67.56 -23.96
N GLN A 810 -12.59 -67.06 -23.00
CA GLN A 810 -11.12 -66.98 -23.12
C GLN A 810 -10.49 -68.37 -23.29
N VAL A 811 -10.93 -69.38 -22.54
CA VAL A 811 -10.43 -70.76 -22.68
C VAL A 811 -10.80 -71.39 -24.03
N GLU A 812 -11.95 -71.05 -24.62
CA GLU A 812 -12.27 -71.47 -25.99
C GLU A 812 -11.40 -70.75 -27.03
N GLN A 813 -11.14 -69.44 -26.87
CA GLN A 813 -10.18 -68.72 -27.71
C GLN A 813 -8.76 -69.31 -27.63
N TYR A 814 -8.30 -69.69 -26.43
CA TYR A 814 -7.02 -70.38 -26.25
C TYR A 814 -7.01 -71.80 -26.85
N LYS A 815 -8.14 -72.51 -26.87
CA LYS A 815 -8.25 -73.82 -27.53
C LYS A 815 -8.16 -73.71 -29.05
N SER A 816 -8.90 -72.79 -29.68
CA SER A 816 -8.78 -72.58 -31.13
C SER A 816 -7.34 -72.22 -31.54
N ARG A 817 -6.67 -71.38 -30.75
CA ARG A 817 -5.26 -71.02 -30.98
C ARG A 817 -4.27 -72.17 -30.71
N TYR A 818 -4.63 -73.12 -29.85
CA TYR A 818 -3.87 -74.36 -29.66
C TYR A 818 -4.05 -75.33 -30.83
N GLU A 819 -5.27 -75.43 -31.39
CA GLU A 819 -5.56 -76.23 -32.59
C GLU A 819 -4.83 -75.67 -33.82
N GLU A 820 -4.75 -74.34 -33.97
CA GLU A 820 -3.90 -73.66 -34.95
C GLU A 820 -2.43 -74.10 -34.82
N LEU A 821 -1.80 -73.91 -33.66
CA LEU A 821 -0.40 -74.31 -33.42
C LEU A 821 -0.15 -75.82 -33.57
N SER A 822 -1.13 -76.65 -33.20
CA SER A 822 -1.04 -78.11 -33.39
C SER A 822 -1.00 -78.47 -34.87
N SER A 823 -1.71 -77.73 -35.74
CA SER A 823 -1.68 -77.96 -37.18
C SER A 823 -0.34 -77.58 -37.82
N GLU A 824 0.33 -76.54 -37.32
CA GLU A 824 1.68 -76.14 -37.74
C GLU A 824 2.74 -77.18 -37.33
N LEU A 825 2.66 -77.71 -36.10
CA LEU A 825 3.55 -78.78 -35.62
C LEU A 825 3.42 -80.06 -36.45
N ASP A 826 2.20 -80.42 -36.85
CA ASP A 826 1.93 -81.60 -37.66
C ASP A 826 2.39 -81.42 -39.13
N HIS A 827 2.55 -80.17 -39.59
CA HIS A 827 3.23 -79.84 -40.85
C HIS A 827 4.76 -79.97 -40.73
N LEU A 828 5.36 -79.47 -39.63
CA LEU A 828 6.80 -79.58 -39.37
C LEU A 828 7.28 -81.03 -39.20
N THR A 829 6.49 -81.88 -38.54
CA THR A 829 6.83 -83.29 -38.31
C THR A 829 6.98 -84.07 -39.63
N LYS A 830 6.13 -83.80 -40.62
CA LYS A 830 6.19 -84.41 -41.96
C LYS A 830 7.47 -84.02 -42.73
N VAL A 831 7.97 -82.80 -42.54
CA VAL A 831 9.25 -82.33 -43.11
C VAL A 831 10.44 -83.04 -42.47
N PHE A 832 10.41 -83.29 -41.16
CA PHE A 832 11.54 -83.86 -40.42
C PHE A 832 11.78 -85.35 -40.70
N VAL A 833 10.71 -86.17 -40.80
CA VAL A 833 10.81 -87.61 -41.10
C VAL A 833 11.47 -87.86 -42.46
N SER A 834 11.22 -86.97 -43.43
CA SER A 834 11.80 -87.02 -44.77
C SER A 834 13.33 -86.85 -44.77
N LYS A 835 13.90 -86.15 -43.78
CA LYS A 835 15.33 -85.81 -43.71
C LYS A 835 16.19 -86.88 -43.05
N LYS A 836 15.64 -87.67 -42.10
CA LYS A 836 16.41 -88.63 -41.28
C LYS A 836 16.69 -89.99 -41.95
N LYS A 837 16.02 -90.32 -43.06
CA LYS A 837 16.29 -91.57 -43.83
C LYS A 837 17.56 -91.52 -44.69
N GLY A 838 18.22 -90.36 -44.82
CA GLY A 838 19.41 -90.20 -45.67
C GLY A 838 20.75 -90.56 -45.00
N THR A 839 20.90 -90.34 -43.69
CA THR A 839 22.22 -90.35 -43.03
C THR A 839 22.65 -91.72 -42.47
N ALA A 840 21.71 -92.58 -42.09
CA ALA A 840 21.99 -93.88 -41.47
C ALA A 840 22.59 -94.96 -42.41
N LYS A 841 22.93 -94.61 -43.67
CA LYS A 841 23.55 -95.51 -44.65
C LYS A 841 25.06 -95.31 -44.82
N ALA A 842 25.68 -94.40 -44.07
CA ALA A 842 27.10 -94.05 -44.23
C ALA A 842 28.03 -94.90 -43.35
N ASP A 843 27.70 -95.07 -42.06
CA ASP A 843 28.66 -95.51 -41.04
C ASP A 843 28.81 -97.04 -40.91
N GLU A 844 27.90 -97.83 -41.49
CA GLU A 844 27.95 -99.30 -41.49
C GLU A 844 29.15 -99.85 -42.29
N ASN A 845 29.61 -99.11 -43.30
CA ASN A 845 30.63 -99.54 -44.26
C ASN A 845 32.08 -99.58 -43.71
N GLN A 846 32.33 -99.23 -42.45
CA GLN A 846 33.70 -99.10 -41.90
C GLN A 846 34.05 -100.04 -40.73
N ARG A 847 33.14 -100.93 -40.27
CA ARG A 847 33.40 -101.83 -39.13
C ARG A 847 33.64 -103.30 -39.48
N ILE A 848 33.34 -103.75 -40.70
CA ILE A 848 33.33 -105.18 -41.08
C ILE A 848 34.73 -105.73 -41.44
N ILE A 849 35.79 -104.90 -41.46
CA ILE A 849 37.12 -105.27 -41.98
C ILE A 849 38.09 -105.83 -40.91
N ASN A 850 37.92 -105.52 -39.62
CA ASN A 850 39.03 -105.61 -38.64
C ASN A 850 38.90 -106.61 -37.47
N GLU A 851 37.87 -107.45 -37.41
CA GLU A 851 37.84 -108.60 -36.46
C GLU A 851 37.81 -109.93 -37.21
N MET A 852 38.98 -110.56 -37.32
CA MET A 852 39.18 -111.84 -38.02
C MET A 852 39.07 -113.05 -37.07
N LEU A 853 38.60 -114.18 -37.60
CA LEU A 853 39.14 -115.55 -37.41
C LEU A 853 39.70 -116.02 -36.03
N GLY A 854 39.14 -115.57 -34.90
CA GLY A 854 38.71 -116.37 -33.74
C GLY A 854 39.61 -117.36 -32.96
N ARG A 855 38.94 -117.92 -31.92
CA ARG A 855 39.26 -119.14 -31.13
C ARG A 855 40.30 -119.02 -29.96
N PRO A 856 40.30 -119.95 -28.96
CA PRO A 856 39.62 -119.65 -27.68
C PRO A 856 40.31 -120.10 -26.36
N ALA A 857 39.64 -119.80 -25.24
CA ALA A 857 39.58 -120.55 -23.96
C ALA A 857 40.84 -120.71 -23.07
N ASP A 858 40.71 -120.42 -21.75
CA ASP A 858 40.72 -121.48 -20.72
C ASP A 858 40.24 -121.04 -19.30
N ALA A 859 40.12 -122.04 -18.41
CA ALA A 859 39.37 -122.18 -17.15
C ALA A 859 39.66 -121.26 -15.90
N PRO A 860 38.74 -121.24 -14.90
CA PRO A 860 38.87 -120.58 -13.59
C PRO A 860 38.91 -121.53 -12.36
N PRO A 861 39.37 -121.03 -11.20
CA PRO A 861 38.83 -121.34 -9.85
C PRO A 861 38.24 -120.04 -9.19
N ASP A 862 37.80 -119.94 -7.92
CA ASP A 862 37.81 -120.83 -6.74
C ASP A 862 36.53 -120.59 -5.86
N ALA A 863 36.55 -120.90 -4.56
CA ALA A 863 35.38 -121.03 -3.66
C ALA A 863 35.56 -120.29 -2.28
N PRO A 864 34.69 -120.41 -1.23
CA PRO A 864 33.43 -121.19 -1.10
C PRO A 864 32.21 -120.58 -0.31
N GLN A 865 31.03 -121.15 -0.57
CA GLN A 865 29.90 -121.58 0.31
C GLN A 865 29.14 -120.70 1.36
N GLU A 866 27.81 -120.91 1.36
CA GLU A 866 26.87 -121.10 2.50
C GLU A 866 26.36 -119.96 3.43
N SER A 867 25.29 -119.30 2.97
CA SER A 867 23.88 -119.42 3.49
C SER A 867 23.45 -119.08 4.94
N VAL A 868 22.13 -118.76 5.04
CA VAL A 868 21.25 -118.64 6.24
C VAL A 868 21.08 -117.22 6.83
N TYR A 869 19.90 -117.01 7.45
CA TYR A 869 19.22 -115.77 7.82
C TYR A 869 19.05 -115.65 9.35
N VAL A 870 18.93 -114.42 9.92
CA VAL A 870 18.20 -114.01 11.17
C VAL A 870 18.81 -112.74 11.83
N GLY A 871 17.97 -111.74 12.13
CA GLY A 871 17.85 -111.10 13.47
C GLY A 871 18.84 -110.05 14.05
N TYR A 872 18.33 -108.82 14.20
CA TYR A 872 18.37 -107.94 15.42
C TYR A 872 19.69 -107.38 16.06
N THR A 873 19.88 -106.06 15.87
CA THR A 873 20.20 -104.96 16.86
C THR A 873 21.50 -104.89 17.72
N ALA A 874 22.37 -103.90 17.38
CA ALA A 874 22.77 -102.65 18.11
C ALA A 874 23.26 -102.67 19.61
N PRO A 875 23.82 -101.58 20.22
CA PRO A 875 24.31 -100.24 19.77
C PRO A 875 25.79 -99.96 20.26
N PRO A 876 26.34 -98.76 20.66
CA PRO A 876 25.99 -97.31 20.51
C PRO A 876 27.14 -96.24 20.23
N ARG A 877 26.82 -95.13 19.52
CA ARG A 877 27.31 -93.69 19.66
C ARG A 877 28.83 -93.32 19.49
N PRO A 878 29.26 -92.01 19.43
CA PRO A 878 28.56 -90.70 19.59
C PRO A 878 28.84 -89.51 18.58
N GLN A 879 27.95 -88.49 18.61
CA GLN A 879 28.14 -87.00 18.45
C GLN A 879 28.32 -86.27 17.07
N SER A 880 28.34 -84.91 17.11
CA SER A 880 27.88 -83.86 16.14
C SER A 880 28.95 -82.73 15.87
N PRO A 881 28.75 -81.49 15.27
CA PRO A 881 27.55 -80.69 14.85
C PRO A 881 27.62 -79.69 13.61
N SER A 882 26.49 -78.98 13.35
CA SER A 882 26.25 -77.53 12.92
C SER A 882 26.71 -76.83 11.59
N ALA A 883 25.77 -76.14 10.88
CA ALA A 883 25.82 -74.78 10.21
C ALA A 883 24.60 -74.59 9.21
N VAL A 884 23.70 -73.57 9.27
CA VAL A 884 23.70 -72.12 8.86
C VAL A 884 23.60 -71.87 7.31
N ASP A 885 22.45 -71.62 6.64
CA ASP A 885 21.49 -70.44 6.46
C ASP A 885 21.78 -69.64 5.12
N VAL A 886 20.98 -68.75 4.45
CA VAL A 886 19.70 -67.96 4.66
C VAL A 886 19.08 -67.42 3.30
N ASP A 887 17.87 -66.78 3.30
CA ASP A 887 17.17 -65.89 2.28
C ASP A 887 16.73 -66.38 0.87
N GLY A 888 15.72 -65.81 0.15
CA GLY A 888 14.66 -64.81 0.51
C GLY A 888 13.80 -64.16 -0.64
N ILE A 889 12.46 -64.07 -0.45
CA ILE A 889 11.41 -63.04 -0.84
C ILE A 889 11.05 -62.68 -2.34
N ASP A 890 9.75 -62.36 -2.56
CA ASP A 890 9.01 -62.04 -3.83
C ASP A 890 8.56 -60.53 -3.98
N PRO A 891 7.99 -60.07 -5.14
CA PRO A 891 7.84 -58.63 -5.47
C PRO A 891 6.42 -58.01 -5.71
N MET A 892 6.36 -56.66 -5.64
CA MET A 892 5.60 -55.65 -6.44
C MET A 892 4.10 -55.82 -6.85
N ALA A 893 3.30 -54.73 -6.73
CA ALA A 893 2.89 -53.89 -7.89
C ALA A 893 1.92 -52.70 -7.59
N SER A 894 2.02 -51.67 -8.45
CA SER A 894 0.98 -50.73 -8.96
C SER A 894 0.61 -49.42 -8.23
N LEU A 895 0.72 -48.30 -8.98
CA LEU A 895 -0.24 -47.18 -9.07
C LEU A 895 0.10 -46.29 -10.30
N ASP A 896 -0.85 -45.47 -10.75
CA ASP A 896 -0.82 -44.60 -11.96
C ASP A 896 -1.66 -43.33 -11.63
N GLY A 897 -1.40 -42.09 -12.07
CA GLY A 897 -0.41 -41.52 -12.99
C GLY A 897 -0.58 -39.98 -13.13
N THR A 898 -0.37 -39.43 -14.33
CA THR A 898 -0.78 -38.07 -14.82
C THR A 898 0.21 -36.87 -14.78
N LEU A 899 0.88 -36.66 -15.93
CA LEU A 899 1.22 -35.38 -16.64
C LEU A 899 1.98 -34.17 -16.00
N GLY A 900 3.08 -33.79 -16.66
CA GLY A 900 3.63 -32.41 -16.76
C GLY A 900 4.80 -32.05 -15.83
N GLY A 901 5.86 -31.32 -16.25
CA GLY A 901 6.25 -30.92 -17.61
C GLY A 901 7.43 -29.92 -17.69
N ALA A 902 8.55 -30.33 -18.32
CA ALA A 902 9.64 -29.55 -18.94
C ALA A 902 10.66 -28.68 -18.13
N SER A 903 11.90 -28.69 -18.65
CA SER A 903 13.01 -27.69 -18.57
C SER A 903 14.01 -27.66 -17.38
N GLY A 904 15.28 -27.31 -17.68
CA GLY A 904 16.42 -27.13 -16.76
C GLY A 904 17.09 -28.44 -16.28
N ALA A 905 18.28 -28.92 -16.69
CA ALA A 905 19.51 -28.38 -17.32
C ALA A 905 20.62 -27.90 -16.34
N ALA A 906 21.86 -28.38 -16.60
CA ALA A 906 23.16 -28.12 -15.94
C ALA A 906 23.54 -28.92 -14.67
N GLY A 907 24.84 -29.27 -14.56
CA GLY A 907 25.47 -29.89 -13.38
C GLY A 907 26.26 -31.19 -13.65
N LEU A 908 27.54 -31.09 -14.04
CA LEU A 908 28.49 -32.21 -14.10
C LEU A 908 29.23 -32.39 -12.75
N PRO A 909 29.66 -33.62 -12.38
CA PRO A 909 30.56 -33.86 -11.25
C PRO A 909 32.06 -33.78 -11.63
N ALA A 910 32.91 -33.69 -10.61
CA ALA A 910 34.38 -33.75 -10.66
C ALA A 910 34.92 -35.17 -10.98
N GLY A 911 36.20 -35.38 -11.31
CA GLY A 911 37.30 -34.41 -11.50
C GLY A 911 38.68 -35.07 -11.43
N ASP A 912 39.60 -34.41 -10.73
CA ASP A 912 40.96 -34.81 -10.28
C ASP A 912 42.12 -34.66 -11.29
N ASP A 913 43.25 -34.14 -10.78
CA ASP A 913 44.32 -33.40 -11.47
C ASP A 913 45.63 -34.21 -11.71
N GLU A 914 46.77 -33.49 -11.82
CA GLU A 914 48.19 -33.90 -11.93
C GLU A 914 48.70 -34.34 -13.33
N ASP A 915 49.81 -33.80 -13.88
CA ASP A 915 50.62 -32.61 -13.51
C ASP A 915 51.62 -32.21 -14.65
N VAL A 916 52.46 -31.17 -14.43
CA VAL A 916 53.74 -30.80 -15.11
C VAL A 916 53.72 -29.97 -16.42
N ASP A 917 53.74 -28.63 -16.24
CA ASP A 917 54.76 -27.64 -16.69
C ASP A 917 55.31 -27.45 -18.14
N VAL A 918 55.84 -26.22 -18.33
CA VAL A 918 56.77 -25.67 -19.37
C VAL A 918 56.21 -25.26 -20.75
N GLU A 919 55.62 -24.06 -20.77
CA GLU A 919 56.16 -22.83 -21.39
C GLU A 919 56.60 -22.76 -22.89
N VAL A 920 56.34 -21.57 -23.47
CA VAL A 920 56.93 -20.88 -24.65
C VAL A 920 56.14 -20.86 -25.97
N GLY A 921 55.42 -19.74 -26.15
CA GLY A 921 55.35 -18.89 -27.37
C GLY A 921 54.57 -19.37 -28.60
N VAL A 922 54.04 -18.47 -29.44
CA VAL A 922 53.86 -16.98 -29.42
C VAL A 922 52.72 -16.65 -30.42
N ASP A 923 52.16 -15.42 -30.53
CA ASP A 923 50.74 -15.18 -30.89
C ASP A 923 50.25 -14.94 -32.37
N GLU A 924 49.03 -15.46 -32.64
CA GLU A 924 47.87 -14.83 -33.35
C GLU A 924 47.63 -14.84 -34.90
N GLU A 925 46.45 -14.27 -35.27
CA GLU A 925 45.93 -13.69 -36.54
C GLU A 925 45.65 -14.57 -37.82
N PRO A 926 44.77 -14.12 -38.76
CA PRO A 926 43.45 -13.50 -38.53
C PRO A 926 42.31 -13.88 -39.53
N VAL A 927 41.07 -13.56 -39.13
CA VAL A 927 39.90 -13.04 -39.91
C VAL A 927 39.56 -13.57 -41.34
N ALA A 928 38.44 -14.31 -41.39
CA ALA A 928 37.32 -14.36 -42.38
C ALA A 928 37.47 -13.91 -43.87
N GLY A 929 36.95 -14.75 -44.80
CA GLY A 929 36.76 -14.41 -46.22
C GLY A 929 35.71 -15.26 -46.98
N ALA A 930 35.10 -14.65 -48.00
CA ALA A 930 33.89 -15.02 -48.77
C ALA A 930 33.71 -16.43 -49.41
N THR A 931 32.44 -16.85 -49.40
CA THR A 931 31.58 -17.45 -50.49
C THR A 931 31.94 -17.17 -51.97
N PRO A 932 31.29 -17.80 -53.00
CA PRO A 932 30.61 -19.12 -53.13
C PRO A 932 30.85 -19.81 -54.53
N GLY A 933 30.08 -20.89 -54.84
CA GLY A 933 29.95 -21.51 -56.18
C GLY A 933 30.28 -23.01 -56.16
N LEU A 934 29.43 -24.01 -56.45
CA LEU A 934 28.27 -24.24 -57.35
C LEU A 934 28.58 -24.43 -58.85
N ASN A 935 27.90 -25.45 -59.41
CA ASN A 935 27.72 -25.95 -60.79
C ASN A 935 28.23 -27.42 -60.93
N ASP A 936 27.35 -28.41 -61.15
CA ASP A 936 26.87 -28.98 -62.44
C ASP A 936 27.59 -30.35 -62.70
N GLU A 937 27.09 -31.34 -63.44
CA GLU A 937 25.80 -31.60 -64.11
C GLU A 937 25.62 -33.13 -64.38
N GLU A 938 24.36 -33.61 -64.46
CA GLU A 938 23.86 -34.80 -65.18
C GLU A 938 24.49 -36.22 -64.98
N PRO A 939 23.85 -37.32 -65.45
CA PRO A 939 22.46 -37.55 -65.89
C PRO A 939 21.71 -38.47 -64.88
N ALA A 940 20.53 -39.07 -65.03
CA ALA A 940 19.36 -39.10 -65.94
C ALA A 940 18.20 -39.81 -65.18
N PRO A 941 16.95 -39.96 -65.70
CA PRO A 941 16.40 -39.47 -66.97
C PRO A 941 15.26 -38.44 -66.81
N GLN A 942 14.68 -38.05 -67.93
CA GLN A 942 13.62 -37.05 -68.15
C GLN A 942 12.21 -37.75 -68.19
N THR A 943 11.03 -37.13 -68.04
CA THR A 943 10.60 -35.74 -67.73
C THR A 943 9.10 -35.69 -67.40
N ALA A 944 8.70 -34.78 -66.47
CA ALA A 944 7.53 -33.86 -66.58
C ALA A 944 6.06 -34.42 -66.64
N PRO A 945 5.02 -33.58 -66.45
CA PRO A 945 4.87 -32.58 -65.36
C PRO A 945 3.40 -32.39 -64.83
N GLN A 946 3.27 -31.38 -63.96
CA GLN A 946 2.16 -30.39 -63.84
C GLN A 946 1.05 -30.51 -62.77
N GLN A 947 1.00 -29.42 -61.98
CA GLN A 947 -0.16 -28.63 -61.52
C GLN A 947 -0.97 -29.02 -60.26
N ARG A 948 -0.93 -28.06 -59.31
CA ARG A 948 -1.97 -27.71 -58.30
C ARG A 948 -2.24 -28.76 -57.21
N GLY A 949 -2.77 -28.39 -56.04
CA GLY A 949 -3.16 -27.07 -55.55
C GLY A 949 -3.65 -27.14 -54.09
N ASP A 950 -4.28 -26.06 -53.61
CA ASP A 950 -4.77 -25.92 -52.24
C ASP A 950 -5.92 -26.89 -51.86
N VAL A 951 -6.22 -26.94 -50.55
CA VAL A 951 -7.37 -27.61 -49.90
C VAL A 951 -7.22 -29.15 -49.86
N LEU A 952 -7.09 -29.78 -48.68
CA LEU A 952 -7.85 -29.57 -47.44
C LEU A 952 -6.98 -29.81 -46.18
#